data_AF-A0A947UKJ9-F1
#
_entry.id   AF-A0A947UKJ9-F1
#
_cell.length_a   1.000
_cell.length_b   1.000
_cell.length_c   1.000
_cell.angle_alpha   90.00
_cell.angle_beta   90.00
_cell.angle_gamma   90.00
#
_symmetry.space_group_name_H-M   'P 1'
#
loop_
_entity.id
_entity.type
_entity.pdbx_description
1 polymer ?
#
loop_
_entity_poly.entity_id
_entity_poly.type
_entity_poly.pdbx_seq_one_letter_code
_entity_poly.pdbx_strand_id
1 'polypeptide(L)'
;MYSSRKTVDASSKSRTGRYPTMHHVPFASFLPHVRLKAASVLAAMHTGKDGTAFRTVRHGGPLGRRRAYVGQRKRYAMNGRSFMYRLAFAAGILITSMLSACEDEAEDAPATAAQDQFLEPVTCAVDAARYPTVPSDLDDIYVGRSFYADGNHLGHDIAYDEGTAIHPIACGTVRVYRPATGYGRLAVVIEHRLASPASFVNGRGEIVTISSFLTIYGHLRSTSDRNGTIGSLDIRDGDTVNPDDVIGYVDDDSHNGDGAEHLHFGVRLQGAKEAKAVDTSWFRGYDGSPSQRKWFADPVGFMATLTSSAVPTRWHPGGTVVVGEDGMPWMVDTDAVRHRIPANVFAQELLHECAIDVFDAELACLEPGEPFVSPRADSRVMKFDDASTVYEYADYGDGGWRRAFITYDAFRSWGWTDADIAIWPSVQRDTFVSGTDDWGFRFMRDGSLVKSDASNEVSVVSDGRRLPIFDWSTFLALGYREERIVVIPDDVIELVAGPRGPLITSDLIQVCMHPSSCIDDCPPSTPGGGGVGGGDGGSGGGEPVPDGGFGGQSGQGGSEPVVDPVPDVPLGKVRFRYDGPVVPGLNQLQGMWDPPGPSFYGWTPSTFALCPDLVAGDGLLECLLDMPSGTVNVLFTVHLADGRWWGDMSYDTTGGQGSTIGTVTLTGPSGDIPYVLVSNGTGFLYMNGLVSVVP
;
A
#
# COMPACT_ATOMS: atom_id res chain seq x y z
N MET A 1 54.80 -43.49 -23.30
CA MET A 1 54.11 -44.80 -23.30
C MET A 1 52.62 -44.58 -23.57
N TYR A 2 51.89 -45.64 -23.93
CA TYR A 2 50.41 -45.73 -23.86
C TYR A 2 49.90 -45.36 -22.44
N SER A 3 48.64 -45.01 -22.13
CA SER A 3 47.33 -44.97 -22.85
C SER A 3 46.38 -44.06 -22.02
N SER A 4 45.17 -43.63 -22.41
CA SER A 4 44.40 -43.60 -23.68
C SER A 4 43.13 -42.73 -23.48
N ARG A 5 42.52 -42.19 -24.55
CA ARG A 5 41.16 -41.61 -24.47
C ARG A 5 40.09 -42.69 -24.25
N LYS A 6 38.98 -42.33 -23.60
CA LYS A 6 37.67 -42.99 -23.77
C LYS A 6 36.57 -41.95 -23.90
N THR A 7 36.06 -41.78 -25.12
CA THR A 7 34.68 -41.33 -25.35
C THR A 7 33.72 -42.46 -24.95
N VAL A 8 32.48 -42.11 -24.61
CA VAL A 8 31.38 -43.05 -24.44
C VAL A 8 30.20 -42.53 -25.24
N ASP A 9 29.92 -43.17 -26.38
CA ASP A 9 28.68 -42.94 -27.13
C ASP A 9 27.49 -43.53 -26.37
N ALA A 10 26.51 -42.69 -26.06
CA ALA A 10 25.24 -43.09 -25.46
C ALA A 10 24.10 -43.00 -26.49
N SER A 11 24.07 -43.93 -27.44
CA SER A 11 23.01 -43.97 -28.47
C SER A 11 21.64 -44.30 -27.87
N SER A 12 20.79 -43.27 -27.67
CA SER A 12 19.38 -43.46 -27.33
C SER A 12 18.54 -43.52 -28.61
N LYS A 13 17.69 -44.53 -28.73
CA LYS A 13 16.75 -44.66 -29.86
C LYS A 13 15.51 -43.83 -29.57
N SER A 14 15.27 -42.78 -30.35
CA SER A 14 14.03 -42.01 -30.26
C SER A 14 12.82 -42.89 -30.56
N ARG A 15 11.96 -43.09 -29.55
CA ARG A 15 10.61 -43.64 -29.77
C ARG A 15 9.73 -42.52 -30.29
N THR A 16 9.24 -42.66 -31.52
CA THR A 16 8.28 -41.73 -32.13
C THR A 16 6.91 -41.85 -31.49
N GLY A 17 6.72 -41.18 -30.35
CA GLY A 17 5.39 -40.96 -29.76
C GLY A 17 4.58 -40.00 -30.62
N ARG A 18 3.48 -40.47 -31.21
CA ARG A 18 2.50 -39.59 -31.86
C ARG A 18 1.65 -38.92 -30.78
N TYR A 19 1.86 -37.64 -30.55
CA TYR A 19 0.86 -36.81 -29.89
C TYR A 19 -0.31 -36.53 -30.84
N PRO A 20 -1.55 -36.39 -30.34
CA PRO A 20 -2.71 -36.08 -31.18
C PRO A 20 -2.65 -34.62 -31.65
N THR A 21 -2.98 -34.39 -32.91
CA THR A 21 -3.24 -33.04 -33.44
C THR A 21 -4.48 -32.46 -32.77
N MET A 22 -4.32 -31.40 -31.96
CA MET A 22 -5.45 -30.57 -31.57
C MET A 22 -5.98 -29.85 -32.83
N HIS A 23 -7.30 -29.82 -33.01
CA HIS A 23 -7.92 -29.10 -34.11
C HIS A 23 -7.99 -27.61 -33.78
N HIS A 24 -7.78 -26.75 -34.80
CA HIS A 24 -7.95 -25.30 -34.67
C HIS A 24 -9.36 -24.94 -34.14
N VAL A 25 -9.39 -24.18 -33.05
CA VAL A 25 -10.58 -23.38 -32.69
C VAL A 25 -10.54 -22.10 -33.53
N PRO A 26 -11.59 -21.78 -34.31
CA PRO A 26 -11.62 -20.54 -35.09
C PRO A 26 -11.92 -19.35 -34.17
N PHE A 27 -11.03 -18.35 -34.18
CA PHE A 27 -11.26 -17.09 -33.46
C PHE A 27 -12.47 -16.33 -34.02
N ALA A 28 -13.40 -15.95 -33.14
CA ALA A 28 -14.50 -15.06 -33.49
C ALA A 28 -14.02 -13.61 -33.56
N SER A 29 -14.36 -12.91 -34.65
CA SER A 29 -13.92 -11.52 -34.89
C SER A 29 -14.78 -10.51 -34.12
N PHE A 30 -14.34 -10.09 -32.94
CA PHE A 30 -14.97 -8.97 -32.23
C PHE A 30 -14.34 -7.63 -32.64
N LEU A 31 -15.12 -6.80 -33.35
CA LEU A 31 -14.78 -5.41 -33.65
C LEU A 31 -15.38 -4.49 -32.56
N PRO A 32 -14.57 -3.69 -31.84
CA PRO A 32 -15.10 -2.72 -30.89
C PRO A 32 -15.73 -1.52 -31.63
N HIS A 33 -17.03 -1.32 -31.47
CA HIS A 33 -17.74 -0.15 -32.00
C HIS A 33 -17.46 1.11 -31.14
N VAL A 34 -16.29 1.72 -31.32
CA VAL A 34 -15.93 2.98 -30.66
C VAL A 34 -16.85 4.11 -31.14
N ARG A 35 -17.79 4.54 -30.27
CA ARG A 35 -18.66 5.70 -30.52
C ARG A 35 -17.96 7.00 -30.13
N LEU A 36 -17.18 7.57 -31.05
CA LEU A 36 -16.65 8.93 -30.93
C LEU A 36 -17.78 9.98 -30.85
N LYS A 37 -18.08 10.48 -29.64
CA LYS A 37 -18.84 11.73 -29.44
C LYS A 37 -17.90 12.93 -29.56
N ALA A 38 -17.60 13.35 -30.79
CA ALA A 38 -16.83 14.58 -31.02
C ALA A 38 -17.72 15.82 -30.83
N ALA A 39 -17.67 16.45 -29.64
CA ALA A 39 -18.24 17.77 -29.43
C ALA A 39 -17.42 18.82 -30.19
N SER A 40 -18.02 19.50 -31.16
CA SER A 40 -17.34 20.49 -32.00
C SER A 40 -18.00 21.86 -31.86
N VAL A 41 -17.27 22.80 -31.24
CA VAL A 41 -17.70 24.19 -31.04
C VAL A 41 -16.60 25.12 -31.58
N LEU A 42 -16.78 25.64 -32.81
CA LEU A 42 -16.42 27.03 -33.16
C LEU A 42 -16.81 27.40 -34.61
N ALA A 43 -17.17 28.68 -34.75
CA ALA A 43 -17.03 29.54 -35.94
C ALA A 43 -17.56 29.07 -37.31
N ALA A 44 -18.77 29.54 -37.67
CA ALA A 44 -19.06 30.00 -39.04
C ALA A 44 -20.10 31.14 -39.01
N MET A 45 -19.68 32.38 -39.32
CA MET A 45 -20.59 33.50 -39.62
C MET A 45 -20.64 33.77 -41.13
N HIS A 46 -21.75 34.36 -41.57
CA HIS A 46 -21.96 34.96 -42.90
C HIS A 46 -21.88 34.03 -44.14
N THR A 47 -23.03 33.49 -44.52
CA THR A 47 -23.80 33.89 -45.72
C THR A 47 -25.23 33.34 -45.59
N GLY A 48 -26.27 33.82 -46.28
CA GLY A 48 -26.36 34.97 -47.17
C GLY A 48 -27.39 34.74 -48.27
N LYS A 49 -28.47 35.57 -48.29
CA LYS A 49 -29.55 35.69 -49.30
C LYS A 49 -30.77 34.74 -49.25
N ASP A 50 -31.90 35.38 -49.58
CA ASP A 50 -33.11 34.98 -50.33
C ASP A 50 -33.85 33.66 -49.98
N GLY A 51 -35.19 33.64 -49.80
CA GLY A 51 -36.14 34.77 -49.78
C GLY A 51 -37.62 34.34 -49.95
N THR A 52 -38.55 35.25 -49.66
CA THR A 52 -40.04 35.15 -49.84
C THR A 52 -40.75 34.12 -48.93
N ALA A 53 -42.07 34.20 -48.63
CA ALA A 53 -43.10 35.17 -49.00
C ALA A 53 -44.25 35.29 -47.97
N PHE A 54 -44.91 36.46 -47.94
CA PHE A 54 -46.29 36.75 -47.49
C PHE A 54 -46.96 35.95 -46.32
N ARG A 55 -47.27 36.68 -45.24
CA ARG A 55 -48.68 37.15 -45.04
C ARG A 55 -48.78 38.36 -44.10
N THR A 56 -49.59 39.35 -44.49
CA THR A 56 -49.94 40.53 -43.68
C THR A 56 -51.40 40.45 -43.22
N VAL A 57 -51.64 40.72 -41.93
CA VAL A 57 -52.96 41.09 -41.36
C VAL A 57 -52.75 42.31 -40.44
N ARG A 58 -53.80 43.08 -40.17
CA ARG A 58 -53.71 44.52 -39.85
C ARG A 58 -54.54 44.91 -38.62
N HIS A 59 -54.06 45.94 -37.90
CA HIS A 59 -54.77 46.83 -36.96
C HIS A 59 -55.25 46.27 -35.60
N GLY A 60 -55.04 47.06 -34.53
CA GLY A 60 -55.66 46.85 -33.22
C GLY A 60 -54.85 47.42 -32.04
N GLY A 61 -55.21 48.61 -31.55
CA GLY A 61 -54.81 49.17 -30.24
C GLY A 61 -55.96 50.05 -29.71
N PRO A 62 -55.79 50.87 -28.64
CA PRO A 62 -54.60 51.12 -27.81
C PRO A 62 -54.92 50.98 -26.30
N LEU A 63 -54.34 51.86 -25.44
CA LEU A 63 -54.46 51.98 -23.97
C LEU A 63 -53.63 50.94 -23.16
N GLY A 64 -52.90 51.29 -22.08
CA GLY A 64 -52.34 52.60 -21.71
C GLY A 64 -52.49 52.99 -20.23
N ARG A 65 -51.37 53.12 -19.50
CA ARG A 65 -51.18 54.05 -18.37
C ARG A 65 -49.70 54.19 -17.98
N ARG A 66 -49.30 55.40 -17.57
CA ARG A 66 -47.98 55.70 -16.96
C ARG A 66 -48.08 55.65 -15.44
N ARG A 67 -46.97 55.34 -14.76
CA ARG A 67 -46.48 56.16 -13.63
C ARG A 67 -44.96 56.09 -13.59
N ALA A 68 -44.34 57.21 -13.20
CA ALA A 68 -42.90 57.33 -13.00
C ALA A 68 -42.64 57.63 -11.52
N TYR A 69 -41.40 57.41 -11.07
CA TYR A 69 -40.88 57.98 -9.83
C TYR A 69 -39.63 58.82 -10.11
N VAL A 70 -39.39 59.81 -9.25
CA VAL A 70 -38.54 60.96 -9.55
C VAL A 70 -37.66 61.34 -8.37
N GLY A 71 -36.35 61.46 -8.61
CA GLY A 71 -35.39 62.12 -7.72
C GLY A 71 -35.01 61.33 -6.45
N GLN A 72 -34.02 61.77 -5.67
CA GLN A 72 -33.11 62.91 -5.88
C GLN A 72 -31.67 62.52 -5.48
N ARG A 73 -30.69 63.14 -6.15
CA ARG A 73 -29.31 63.22 -5.63
C ARG A 73 -29.26 64.25 -4.49
N LYS A 74 -28.58 63.94 -3.38
CA LYS A 74 -28.01 64.97 -2.51
C LYS A 74 -26.51 65.09 -2.76
N ARG A 75 -26.06 66.32 -3.01
CA ARG A 75 -24.65 66.72 -2.87
C ARG A 75 -24.46 67.20 -1.43
N TYR A 76 -23.25 67.05 -0.90
CA TYR A 76 -22.66 68.07 -0.05
C TYR A 76 -21.43 68.64 -0.75
N ALA A 77 -21.11 69.90 -0.45
CA ALA A 77 -20.04 70.65 -1.08
C ALA A 77 -19.12 71.26 0.00
N MET A 78 -17.93 71.67 -0.44
CA MET A 78 -16.88 72.22 0.41
C MET A 78 -17.31 73.46 1.18
N ASN A 79 -16.64 73.71 2.31
CA ASN A 79 -16.27 75.06 2.74
C ASN A 79 -14.97 75.00 3.53
N GLY A 80 -14.11 76.00 3.38
CA GLY A 80 -12.85 76.11 4.10
C GLY A 80 -12.49 77.58 4.37
N ARG A 81 -11.69 77.81 5.42
CA ARG A 81 -11.04 79.05 5.86
C ARG A 81 -9.89 78.62 6.78
N SER A 82 -8.64 79.09 6.54
CA SER A 82 -7.99 80.21 7.24
C SER A 82 -7.65 79.91 8.72
N PHE A 83 -6.47 80.21 9.28
CA PHE A 83 -5.40 81.14 8.85
C PHE A 83 -4.01 80.72 9.42
N MET A 84 -2.94 81.47 9.11
CA MET A 84 -1.53 81.20 9.48
C MET A 84 -1.18 81.47 10.95
N TYR A 85 -0.06 80.88 11.44
CA TYR A 85 1.04 81.64 12.12
C TYR A 85 2.41 80.92 12.00
N ARG A 86 3.50 81.60 12.43
CA ARG A 86 4.95 81.31 12.24
C ARG A 86 5.57 80.75 13.55
N LEU A 87 6.63 79.92 13.64
CA LEU A 87 7.90 79.65 12.93
C LEU A 87 9.17 80.22 13.64
N ALA A 88 10.04 79.30 14.10
CA ALA A 88 11.46 79.38 14.52
C ALA A 88 11.91 80.17 15.77
N PHE A 89 12.77 79.57 16.63
CA PHE A 89 14.21 79.95 16.78
C PHE A 89 15.07 78.97 17.65
N ALA A 90 16.38 78.88 17.32
CA ALA A 90 17.62 78.36 17.97
C ALA A 90 17.60 77.44 19.24
N ALA A 91 18.53 76.50 19.52
CA ALA A 91 19.91 76.11 19.07
C ALA A 91 21.10 76.51 19.99
N GLY A 92 22.02 75.56 20.24
CA GLY A 92 23.20 75.63 21.16
C GLY A 92 22.96 74.85 22.48
N ILE A 93 23.91 74.22 23.18
CA ILE A 93 25.40 74.16 23.19
C ILE A 93 25.84 72.95 24.09
N LEU A 94 27.02 72.29 24.06
CA LEU A 94 28.05 71.99 23.05
C LEU A 94 29.18 71.08 23.68
N ILE A 95 29.42 69.85 23.16
CA ILE A 95 30.62 68.98 23.42
C ILE A 95 30.76 68.44 24.89
N THR A 96 31.29 67.26 25.25
CA THR A 96 32.19 66.25 24.62
C THR A 96 31.49 64.85 24.64
N SER A 97 32.06 63.64 24.50
CA SER A 97 33.42 63.05 24.39
C SER A 97 33.37 61.66 23.68
N MET A 98 34.53 61.01 23.48
CA MET A 98 34.67 59.68 22.83
C MET A 98 35.11 58.58 23.82
N LEU A 99 34.74 57.30 23.57
CA LEU A 99 35.62 56.12 23.40
C LEU A 99 34.92 54.78 23.77
N SER A 100 35.35 53.70 23.10
CA SER A 100 34.98 52.28 23.32
C SER A 100 33.50 51.90 23.10
N ALA A 101 33.16 50.65 22.74
CA ALA A 101 33.91 49.57 22.06
C ALA A 101 32.88 48.56 21.49
N CYS A 102 33.33 47.49 20.84
CA CYS A 102 32.47 46.44 20.28
C CYS A 102 31.57 45.77 21.35
N GLU A 103 30.31 45.52 20.99
CA GLU A 103 29.43 44.50 21.57
C GLU A 103 28.55 43.96 20.42
N ASP A 104 28.20 42.68 20.47
CA ASP A 104 27.94 41.88 19.27
C ASP A 104 26.50 41.91 18.74
N GLU A 105 26.34 41.66 17.43
CA GLU A 105 25.04 41.31 16.84
C GLU A 105 24.68 39.87 17.25
N ALA A 106 23.81 39.75 18.26
CA ALA A 106 23.23 38.46 18.64
C ALA A 106 22.15 38.04 17.64
N GLU A 107 22.38 36.96 16.90
CA GLU A 107 21.38 36.35 16.01
C GLU A 107 20.24 35.73 16.84
N ASP A 108 18.98 36.03 16.46
CA ASP A 108 17.79 35.39 17.04
C ASP A 108 17.71 33.91 16.60
N ALA A 109 18.41 33.04 17.32
CA ALA A 109 18.31 31.60 17.14
C ALA A 109 16.88 31.10 17.47
N PRO A 110 16.24 30.29 16.61
CA PRO A 110 14.88 29.83 16.85
C PRO A 110 14.82 28.91 18.08
N ALA A 111 13.92 29.22 19.02
CA ALA A 111 13.77 28.48 20.26
C ALA A 111 13.38 27.01 19.99
N THR A 112 14.26 26.07 20.35
CA THR A 112 14.02 24.63 20.23
C THR A 112 12.90 24.17 21.18
N ALA A 113 12.05 23.27 20.70
CA ALA A 113 10.84 22.87 21.40
C ALA A 113 11.14 21.99 22.63
N ALA A 114 10.86 22.53 23.81
CA ALA A 114 10.89 21.80 25.09
C ALA A 114 9.52 21.90 25.79
N GLN A 115 8.51 21.23 25.22
CA GLN A 115 7.16 21.12 25.81
C GLN A 115 6.56 19.72 25.64
N ASP A 116 7.13 18.72 26.30
CA ASP A 116 6.54 17.37 26.39
C ASP A 116 6.31 16.94 27.85
N GLN A 117 5.27 17.50 28.46
CA GLN A 117 4.56 16.95 29.62
C GLN A 117 3.06 17.30 29.45
N PHE A 118 2.18 16.38 29.83
CA PHE A 118 0.75 16.38 29.50
C PHE A 118 0.44 16.26 28.00
N LEU A 119 0.96 15.20 27.37
CA LEU A 119 0.20 14.50 26.35
C LEU A 119 -0.85 13.62 27.04
N GLU A 120 -2.13 13.81 26.69
CA GLU A 120 -3.12 12.74 26.87
C GLU A 120 -2.75 11.59 25.91
N PRO A 121 -3.01 10.32 26.26
CA PRO A 121 -2.67 9.19 25.40
C PRO A 121 -3.54 9.21 24.13
N VAL A 122 -3.02 9.81 23.06
CA VAL A 122 -3.54 9.62 21.71
C VAL A 122 -3.36 8.14 21.38
N THR A 123 -4.49 7.45 21.21
CA THR A 123 -4.60 5.98 21.28
C THR A 123 -4.05 5.23 20.08
N CYS A 124 -3.74 5.94 18.99
CA CYS A 124 -3.14 5.38 17.79
C CYS A 124 -2.13 6.38 17.18
N ALA A 125 -1.32 5.90 16.25
CA ALA A 125 -0.59 6.73 15.30
C ALA A 125 -1.04 6.35 13.88
N VAL A 126 -0.93 7.28 12.94
CA VAL A 126 -1.21 7.04 11.52
C VAL A 126 -0.12 6.13 10.97
N ASP A 127 -0.51 4.88 10.77
CA ASP A 127 0.20 3.78 10.13
C ASP A 127 -0.37 3.50 8.73
N ALA A 128 -1.69 3.63 8.55
CA ALA A 128 -2.37 3.61 7.26
C ALA A 128 -3.19 4.89 7.05
N ALA A 129 -3.25 5.34 5.79
CA ALA A 129 -4.08 6.45 5.36
C ALA A 129 -4.89 6.08 4.12
N ARG A 130 -6.17 6.46 4.12
CA ARG A 130 -7.13 6.33 3.03
C ARG A 130 -7.64 7.70 2.62
N TYR A 131 -8.23 7.77 1.42
CA TYR A 131 -9.08 8.91 1.07
C TYR A 131 -10.39 8.80 1.89
N PRO A 132 -11.08 9.91 2.21
CA PRO A 132 -12.35 9.86 2.95
C PRO A 132 -13.43 9.09 2.17
N THR A 133 -13.21 8.94 0.86
CA THR A 133 -13.93 8.15 -0.14
C THR A 133 -12.92 7.42 -1.05
N VAL A 134 -12.73 7.80 -2.32
CA VAL A 134 -11.69 7.31 -3.25
C VAL A 134 -10.84 8.47 -3.84
N PRO A 135 -9.65 8.23 -4.43
CA PRO A 135 -8.75 9.31 -4.84
C PRO A 135 -9.32 10.25 -5.91
N SER A 136 -10.04 9.69 -6.89
CA SER A 136 -10.62 10.44 -8.02
C SER A 136 -11.63 11.50 -7.61
N ASP A 137 -12.23 11.38 -6.43
CA ASP A 137 -13.28 12.31 -6.00
C ASP A 137 -12.68 13.66 -5.63
N LEU A 138 -11.39 13.73 -5.23
CA LEU A 138 -10.73 15.02 -4.97
C LEU A 138 -10.59 15.90 -6.21
N ASP A 139 -10.72 15.32 -7.42
CA ASP A 139 -10.80 16.05 -8.69
C ASP A 139 -12.24 16.47 -9.05
N ASP A 140 -13.30 15.87 -8.46
CA ASP A 140 -14.71 16.28 -8.64
C ASP A 140 -15.06 17.47 -7.72
N ILE A 141 -14.29 18.53 -7.92
CA ILE A 141 -14.34 19.77 -7.16
C ILE A 141 -15.65 20.50 -7.45
N TYR A 142 -16.44 20.71 -6.39
CA TYR A 142 -17.62 21.56 -6.43
C TYR A 142 -17.22 22.97 -6.96
N VAL A 143 -17.86 23.40 -8.04
CA VAL A 143 -17.20 24.23 -9.07
C VAL A 143 -16.50 25.48 -8.52
N GLY A 144 -15.17 25.47 -8.56
CA GLY A 144 -14.31 26.59 -8.16
C GLY A 144 -13.91 26.61 -6.68
N ARG A 145 -14.13 25.52 -5.94
CA ARG A 145 -13.89 25.38 -4.49
C ARG A 145 -12.77 24.39 -4.13
N SER A 146 -11.73 24.29 -4.97
CA SER A 146 -10.46 23.70 -4.55
C SER A 146 -9.67 24.67 -3.66
N PHE A 147 -8.58 24.19 -3.08
CA PHE A 147 -7.84 24.92 -2.05
C PHE A 147 -7.41 26.30 -2.55
N TYR A 148 -7.94 27.34 -1.90
CA TYR A 148 -7.69 28.75 -2.21
C TYR A 148 -8.06 29.21 -3.64
N ALA A 149 -8.85 28.46 -4.40
CA ALA A 149 -9.20 28.78 -5.79
C ALA A 149 -10.04 30.07 -5.94
N ASP A 150 -10.92 30.34 -4.98
CA ASP A 150 -11.68 31.60 -4.87
C ASP A 150 -10.90 32.74 -4.16
N GLY A 151 -9.69 32.44 -3.68
CA GLY A 151 -8.83 33.37 -2.96
C GLY A 151 -9.05 33.43 -1.45
N ASN A 152 -9.92 32.61 -0.85
CA ASN A 152 -9.96 32.45 0.61
C ASN A 152 -10.41 31.06 1.13
N HIS A 153 -10.79 30.10 0.28
CA HIS A 153 -11.16 28.76 0.72
C HIS A 153 -9.98 27.97 1.33
N LEU A 154 -10.22 27.21 2.41
CA LEU A 154 -9.20 26.48 3.20
C LEU A 154 -9.43 24.95 3.24
N GLY A 155 -10.04 24.40 2.19
CA GLY A 155 -10.18 22.97 1.95
C GLY A 155 -10.54 22.69 0.50
N HIS A 156 -11.05 21.49 0.24
CA HIS A 156 -11.76 21.14 -1.00
C HIS A 156 -13.23 20.92 -0.67
N ASP A 157 -14.12 21.55 -1.43
CA ASP A 157 -15.53 21.15 -1.45
C ASP A 157 -15.68 20.11 -2.57
N ILE A 158 -16.01 18.88 -2.20
CA ILE A 158 -16.08 17.71 -3.10
C ILE A 158 -17.55 17.37 -3.34
N ALA A 159 -17.97 17.31 -4.60
CA ALA A 159 -19.37 17.03 -4.95
C ALA A 159 -19.77 15.59 -4.56
N TYR A 160 -20.89 15.42 -3.87
CA TYR A 160 -21.42 14.10 -3.48
C TYR A 160 -22.94 14.08 -3.42
N ASP A 161 -23.53 12.90 -3.65
CA ASP A 161 -24.96 12.68 -3.43
C ASP A 161 -25.34 12.75 -1.93
N GLU A 162 -26.56 13.21 -1.66
CA GLU A 162 -27.14 13.29 -0.31
C GLU A 162 -27.09 11.92 0.39
N GLY A 163 -26.55 11.87 1.61
CA GLY A 163 -26.43 10.63 2.40
C GLY A 163 -25.21 9.76 2.08
N THR A 164 -24.28 10.21 1.22
CA THR A 164 -22.97 9.55 1.04
C THR A 164 -22.24 9.45 2.39
N ALA A 165 -21.83 8.25 2.78
CA ALA A 165 -21.13 8.00 4.04
C ALA A 165 -19.67 8.44 3.95
N ILE A 166 -19.22 9.23 4.94
CA ILE A 166 -17.85 9.77 5.00
C ILE A 166 -17.06 9.08 6.11
N HIS A 167 -15.85 8.66 5.77
CA HIS A 167 -14.90 8.00 6.66
C HIS A 167 -13.73 8.96 7.00
N PRO A 168 -13.06 8.77 8.16
CA PRO A 168 -11.87 9.53 8.48
C PRO A 168 -10.68 9.02 7.64
N ILE A 169 -9.78 9.92 7.23
CA ILE A 169 -8.64 9.53 6.37
C ILE A 169 -7.65 8.59 7.04
N ALA A 170 -7.62 8.57 8.37
CA ALA A 170 -6.75 7.75 9.19
C ALA A 170 -7.37 7.63 10.58
N CYS A 171 -6.81 6.78 11.44
CA CYS A 171 -7.22 6.75 12.85
C CYS A 171 -6.94 8.11 13.54
N GLY A 172 -7.68 8.45 14.59
CA GLY A 172 -7.44 9.69 15.34
C GLY A 172 -8.45 9.96 16.46
N THR A 173 -8.26 11.09 17.14
CA THR A 173 -9.15 11.54 18.24
C THR A 173 -10.06 12.67 17.78
N VAL A 174 -11.37 12.52 17.97
CA VAL A 174 -12.37 13.53 17.63
C VAL A 174 -12.25 14.74 18.57
N ARG A 175 -12.10 15.94 18.01
CA ARG A 175 -11.90 17.21 18.74
C ARG A 175 -13.03 18.24 18.54
N VAL A 176 -13.93 17.99 17.59
CA VAL A 176 -15.23 18.65 17.41
C VAL A 176 -16.19 17.62 16.79
N TYR A 177 -17.39 17.45 17.36
CA TYR A 177 -18.50 16.69 16.77
C TYR A 177 -19.84 17.39 17.04
N ARG A 178 -20.17 18.43 16.26
CA ARG A 178 -21.36 19.28 16.50
C ARG A 178 -21.70 20.19 15.32
N PRO A 179 -22.91 20.81 15.29
CA PRO A 179 -23.19 21.91 14.37
C PRO A 179 -22.16 23.05 14.46
N ALA A 180 -21.87 23.67 13.31
CA ALA A 180 -20.99 24.83 13.22
C ALA A 180 -21.45 25.78 12.09
N THR A 181 -21.32 27.09 12.32
CA THR A 181 -21.72 28.11 11.34
C THR A 181 -20.88 28.01 10.07
N GLY A 182 -21.52 27.83 8.92
CA GLY A 182 -20.86 27.60 7.64
C GLY A 182 -20.51 26.14 7.35
N TYR A 183 -20.94 25.18 8.19
CA TYR A 183 -20.73 23.73 7.99
C TYR A 183 -22.00 22.88 8.24
N GLY A 184 -23.16 23.51 8.40
CA GLY A 184 -24.44 22.79 8.50
C GLY A 184 -24.71 22.10 9.83
N ARG A 185 -25.39 20.95 9.76
CA ARG A 185 -25.86 20.19 10.94
C ARG A 185 -24.73 19.52 11.71
N LEU A 186 -23.63 19.15 11.06
CA LEU A 186 -22.46 18.54 11.68
C LEU A 186 -21.17 18.99 11.00
N ALA A 187 -20.25 19.52 11.80
CA ALA A 187 -18.83 19.55 11.49
C ALA A 187 -18.10 18.52 12.38
N VAL A 188 -17.21 17.75 11.78
CA VAL A 188 -16.29 16.84 12.47
C VAL A 188 -14.87 17.37 12.34
N VAL A 189 -14.11 17.39 13.43
CA VAL A 189 -12.67 17.71 13.40
C VAL A 189 -11.93 16.60 14.13
N ILE A 190 -10.93 16.01 13.49
CA ILE A 190 -10.17 14.86 14.02
C ILE A 190 -8.70 15.25 14.11
N GLU A 191 -8.09 15.01 15.26
CA GLU A 191 -6.65 15.15 15.47
C GLU A 191 -5.96 13.80 15.21
N HIS A 192 -5.01 13.81 14.28
CA HIS A 192 -4.21 12.66 13.90
C HIS A 192 -2.78 12.87 14.39
N ARG A 193 -2.11 11.79 14.80
CA ARG A 193 -0.70 11.76 15.18
C ARG A 193 0.05 10.88 14.20
N LEU A 194 1.11 11.38 13.58
CA LEU A 194 1.94 10.59 12.67
C LEU A 194 2.83 9.62 13.45
N ALA A 195 3.13 8.44 12.89
CA ALA A 195 4.08 7.49 13.49
C ALA A 195 5.50 8.09 13.62
N SER A 196 5.93 8.84 12.60
CA SER A 196 7.13 9.68 12.62
C SER A 196 6.84 11.07 12.05
N PRO A 197 7.63 12.12 12.37
CA PRO A 197 7.41 13.45 11.83
C PRO A 197 7.58 13.48 10.30
N ALA A 198 6.60 14.02 9.58
CA ALA A 198 6.62 14.12 8.12
C ALA A 198 6.48 15.57 7.64
N SER A 199 6.95 15.85 6.43
CA SER A 199 7.08 17.21 5.89
C SER A 199 6.09 17.46 4.76
N PHE A 200 5.28 18.52 4.88
CA PHE A 200 4.22 18.85 3.94
C PHE A 200 4.32 20.29 3.45
N VAL A 201 3.82 20.57 2.25
CA VAL A 201 3.74 21.94 1.72
C VAL A 201 2.51 22.64 2.29
N ASN A 202 2.72 23.73 3.04
CA ASN A 202 1.63 24.54 3.55
C ASN A 202 1.01 25.44 2.45
N GLY A 203 -0.12 26.05 2.75
CA GLY A 203 -0.85 26.90 1.81
C GLY A 203 -0.14 28.19 1.40
N ARG A 204 1.10 28.46 1.84
CA ARG A 204 1.99 29.53 1.35
C ARG A 204 3.11 29.02 0.44
N GLY A 205 3.22 27.70 0.22
CA GLY A 205 4.33 27.07 -0.50
C GLY A 205 5.56 26.81 0.37
N GLU A 206 5.43 26.86 1.70
CA GLU A 206 6.53 26.59 2.63
C GLU A 206 6.44 25.12 3.08
N ILE A 207 7.55 24.39 3.02
CA ILE A 207 7.65 23.04 3.61
C ILE A 207 7.67 23.18 5.13
N VAL A 208 6.80 22.45 5.82
CA VAL A 208 6.75 22.38 7.29
C VAL A 208 6.71 20.92 7.76
N THR A 209 7.56 20.59 8.73
CA THR A 209 7.58 19.27 9.37
C THR A 209 6.64 19.26 10.57
N ILE A 210 5.79 18.23 10.66
CA ILE A 210 4.78 18.08 11.72
C ILE A 210 4.77 16.65 12.27
N SER A 211 4.33 16.49 13.52
CA SER A 211 4.06 15.20 14.16
C SER A 211 2.57 14.95 14.42
N SER A 212 1.72 15.97 14.25
CA SER A 212 0.27 15.89 14.35
C SER A 212 -0.40 16.93 13.44
N PHE A 213 -1.63 16.64 13.04
CA PHE A 213 -2.44 17.50 12.19
C PHE A 213 -3.94 17.30 12.48
N LEU A 214 -4.76 18.18 11.91
CA LEU A 214 -6.21 18.10 11.99
C LEU A 214 -6.80 17.92 10.60
N THR A 215 -7.78 17.03 10.48
CA THR A 215 -8.74 17.05 9.38
C THR A 215 -10.05 17.69 9.83
N ILE A 216 -10.72 18.37 8.90
CA ILE A 216 -11.97 19.09 9.12
C ILE A 216 -12.95 18.62 8.04
N TYR A 217 -14.05 18.00 8.46
CA TYR A 217 -15.14 17.53 7.61
C TYR A 217 -16.37 18.38 7.88
N GLY A 218 -16.87 19.10 6.88
CA GLY A 218 -18.05 19.96 6.96
C GLY A 218 -19.20 19.46 6.10
N HIS A 219 -20.38 20.09 6.27
CA HIS A 219 -21.59 19.83 5.46
C HIS A 219 -22.20 18.44 5.68
N LEU A 220 -22.02 17.89 6.89
CA LEU A 220 -22.48 16.55 7.26
C LEU A 220 -23.74 16.57 8.14
N ARG A 221 -24.30 15.36 8.34
CA ARG A 221 -25.23 14.99 9.40
C ARG A 221 -24.78 13.69 10.08
N SER A 222 -25.19 13.47 11.33
CA SER A 222 -24.83 12.29 12.13
C SER A 222 -25.66 11.03 11.83
N THR A 223 -26.54 11.07 10.82
CA THR A 223 -27.60 10.09 10.55
C THR A 223 -27.68 9.80 9.06
N SER A 224 -27.88 8.53 8.68
CA SER A 224 -27.97 8.14 7.28
C SER A 224 -29.26 8.68 6.62
N ASP A 225 -30.39 8.62 7.33
CA ASP A 225 -31.65 9.19 6.87
C ASP A 225 -31.72 10.71 7.09
N ARG A 226 -32.24 11.44 6.08
CA ARG A 226 -32.37 12.90 6.07
C ARG A 226 -33.11 13.49 7.28
N ASN A 227 -34.09 12.75 7.82
CA ASN A 227 -34.95 13.19 8.91
C ASN A 227 -34.32 12.98 10.29
N GLY A 228 -33.17 12.30 10.38
CA GLY A 228 -32.51 11.96 11.64
C GLY A 228 -33.32 10.99 12.51
N THR A 229 -34.06 10.07 11.89
CA THR A 229 -34.97 9.13 12.57
C THR A 229 -34.36 7.75 12.84
N ILE A 230 -33.23 7.42 12.21
CA ILE A 230 -32.57 6.11 12.29
C ILE A 230 -31.07 6.30 12.52
N GLY A 231 -30.52 5.57 13.50
CA GLY A 231 -29.08 5.31 13.59
C GLY A 231 -28.18 6.54 13.64
N SER A 232 -28.42 7.47 14.58
CA SER A 232 -27.41 8.50 14.85
C SER A 232 -26.14 7.84 15.35
N LEU A 233 -25.02 8.19 14.73
CA LEU A 233 -23.69 7.89 15.22
C LEU A 233 -23.55 8.46 16.65
N ASP A 234 -23.08 7.65 17.59
CA ASP A 234 -22.85 8.05 18.99
C ASP A 234 -21.38 8.48 19.19
N ILE A 235 -20.91 9.35 18.29
CA ILE A 235 -19.56 9.92 18.29
C ILE A 235 -19.58 11.29 18.98
N ARG A 236 -18.53 11.60 19.75
CA ARG A 236 -18.46 12.76 20.65
C ARG A 236 -17.05 13.35 20.69
N ASP A 237 -16.94 14.59 21.18
CA ASP A 237 -15.65 15.23 21.49
C ASP A 237 -14.87 14.36 22.50
N GLY A 238 -13.73 13.82 22.07
CA GLY A 238 -12.85 12.95 22.87
C GLY A 238 -12.77 11.49 22.40
N ASP A 239 -13.69 11.02 21.56
CA ASP A 239 -13.71 9.64 21.11
C ASP A 239 -12.58 9.33 20.11
N THR A 240 -12.15 8.06 20.05
CA THR A 240 -11.24 7.55 19.03
C THR A 240 -12.04 6.98 17.86
N VAL A 241 -11.59 7.25 16.63
CA VAL A 241 -12.14 6.66 15.40
C VAL A 241 -11.03 6.06 14.53
N ASN A 242 -11.40 5.11 13.68
CA ASN A 242 -10.54 4.30 12.82
C ASN A 242 -10.93 4.51 11.34
N PRO A 243 -10.07 4.16 10.36
CA PRO A 243 -10.34 4.38 8.93
C PRO A 243 -11.65 3.78 8.38
N ASP A 244 -12.21 2.76 9.03
CA ASP A 244 -13.47 2.11 8.61
C ASP A 244 -14.71 2.70 9.28
N ASP A 245 -14.57 3.51 10.34
CA ASP A 245 -15.70 4.13 11.03
C ASP A 245 -16.38 5.18 10.13
N VAL A 246 -17.72 5.23 10.15
CA VAL A 246 -18.46 6.31 9.49
C VAL A 246 -18.56 7.48 10.47
N ILE A 247 -17.96 8.63 10.12
CA ILE A 247 -17.98 9.83 10.97
C ILE A 247 -19.17 10.75 10.68
N GLY A 248 -19.79 10.62 9.51
CA GLY A 248 -21.02 11.32 9.15
C GLY A 248 -21.48 10.97 7.75
N TYR A 249 -22.57 11.62 7.33
CA TYR A 249 -23.13 11.48 5.99
C TYR A 249 -23.32 12.86 5.36
N VAL A 250 -23.07 13.00 4.06
CA VAL A 250 -23.25 14.26 3.32
C VAL A 250 -24.70 14.75 3.46
N ASP A 251 -24.88 16.03 3.78
CA ASP A 251 -26.19 16.61 4.06
C ASP A 251 -26.79 17.38 2.89
N ASP A 252 -28.12 17.58 2.92
CA ASP A 252 -28.86 18.19 1.81
C ASP A 252 -28.69 19.72 1.68
N ASP A 253 -28.84 20.26 0.47
CA ASP A 253 -28.76 21.70 0.09
C ASP A 253 -29.52 22.65 1.05
N SER A 254 -30.60 22.19 1.69
CA SER A 254 -31.37 23.02 2.62
C SER A 254 -30.88 22.99 4.08
N HIS A 255 -29.92 22.14 4.42
CA HIS A 255 -29.41 21.93 5.79
C HIS A 255 -27.87 21.90 5.91
N ASN A 256 -27.13 21.68 4.82
CA ASN A 256 -25.68 21.60 4.76
C ASN A 256 -24.96 22.91 5.13
N GLY A 257 -25.63 24.07 5.04
CA GLY A 257 -25.13 25.39 5.46
C GLY A 257 -24.30 26.18 4.43
N ASP A 258 -23.94 25.62 3.28
CA ASP A 258 -23.36 26.34 2.12
C ASP A 258 -23.60 25.50 0.84
N GLY A 259 -24.07 26.11 -0.25
CA GLY A 259 -24.22 25.48 -1.56
C GLY A 259 -25.08 24.21 -1.65
N ALA A 260 -24.98 23.52 -2.78
CA ALA A 260 -25.56 22.19 -3.00
C ALA A 260 -24.79 21.09 -2.26
N GLU A 261 -25.26 19.85 -2.32
CA GLU A 261 -24.70 18.67 -1.66
C GLU A 261 -23.19 18.47 -1.98
N HIS A 262 -22.35 18.51 -0.94
CA HIS A 262 -20.90 18.31 -1.02
C HIS A 262 -20.30 17.97 0.36
N LEU A 263 -19.05 17.47 0.39
CA LEU A 263 -18.21 17.40 1.59
C LEU A 263 -17.18 18.54 1.54
N HIS A 264 -17.08 19.34 2.60
CA HIS A 264 -15.87 20.16 2.79
C HIS A 264 -14.81 19.34 3.51
N PHE A 265 -13.64 19.19 2.89
CA PHE A 265 -12.49 18.50 3.46
C PHE A 265 -11.30 19.47 3.56
N GLY A 266 -10.98 19.91 4.78
CA GLY A 266 -9.86 20.82 5.07
C GLY A 266 -8.79 20.16 5.94
N VAL A 267 -7.52 20.50 5.68
CA VAL A 267 -6.36 19.98 6.44
C VAL A 267 -5.62 21.12 7.12
N ARG A 268 -5.42 21.02 8.44
CA ARG A 268 -4.62 21.96 9.24
C ARG A 268 -3.37 21.27 9.82
N LEU A 269 -2.19 21.76 9.45
CA LEU A 269 -0.85 21.30 9.84
C LEU A 269 -0.46 21.74 11.26
N GLN A 270 -1.33 21.47 12.24
CA GLN A 270 -1.13 21.75 13.66
C GLN A 270 -1.95 20.79 14.52
N GLY A 271 -1.51 20.50 15.75
CA GLY A 271 -2.36 19.86 16.75
C GLY A 271 -3.48 20.80 17.26
N ALA A 272 -4.56 20.23 17.81
CA ALA A 272 -5.70 20.97 18.36
C ALA A 272 -5.32 21.95 19.47
N LYS A 273 -4.34 21.58 20.30
CA LYS A 273 -3.78 22.42 21.37
C LYS A 273 -3.11 23.68 20.81
N GLU A 274 -2.32 23.53 19.76
CA GLU A 274 -1.56 24.60 19.11
C GLU A 274 -2.47 25.50 18.28
N ALA A 275 -3.38 24.89 17.50
CA ALA A 275 -4.36 25.60 16.69
C ALA A 275 -5.23 26.52 17.56
N LYS A 276 -5.73 26.02 18.70
CA LYS A 276 -6.49 26.81 19.70
C LYS A 276 -5.67 27.91 20.37
N ALA A 277 -4.34 27.78 20.44
CA ALA A 277 -3.47 28.78 21.05
C ALA A 277 -3.16 29.97 20.10
N VAL A 278 -3.17 29.74 18.78
CA VAL A 278 -2.84 30.77 17.78
C VAL A 278 -4.05 31.34 17.02
N ASP A 279 -5.19 30.66 17.04
CA ASP A 279 -6.37 31.01 16.24
C ASP A 279 -7.68 30.86 17.05
N THR A 280 -8.41 31.96 17.20
CA THR A 280 -9.70 31.98 17.94
C THR A 280 -10.85 31.29 17.19
N SER A 281 -10.69 31.00 15.90
CA SER A 281 -11.55 30.11 15.11
C SER A 281 -10.70 29.05 14.41
N TRP A 282 -9.94 28.31 15.23
CA TRP A 282 -8.93 27.31 14.87
C TRP A 282 -9.37 26.22 13.87
N PHE A 283 -10.67 25.97 13.73
CA PHE A 283 -11.23 25.23 12.58
C PHE A 283 -12.16 26.16 11.80
N ARG A 284 -11.93 26.27 10.48
CA ARG A 284 -12.52 27.25 9.57
C ARG A 284 -12.40 26.76 8.13
N GLY A 285 -13.47 26.89 7.33
CA GLY A 285 -13.44 26.56 5.89
C GLY A 285 -12.99 27.74 5.02
N TYR A 286 -12.95 28.93 5.62
CA TYR A 286 -12.56 30.18 4.96
C TYR A 286 -11.50 30.93 5.76
N ASP A 287 -10.52 31.44 5.03
CA ASP A 287 -9.44 32.28 5.50
C ASP A 287 -9.93 33.70 5.85
N GLY A 288 -9.13 34.41 6.63
CA GLY A 288 -9.46 35.74 7.15
C GLY A 288 -8.29 36.71 7.13
N SER A 289 -8.41 37.77 7.92
CA SER A 289 -7.37 38.76 8.14
C SER A 289 -7.00 38.78 9.64
N PRO A 290 -5.80 38.36 10.06
CA PRO A 290 -4.68 37.88 9.23
C PRO A 290 -4.91 36.47 8.65
N SER A 291 -4.31 36.21 7.49
CA SER A 291 -4.40 34.92 6.79
C SER A 291 -3.78 33.78 7.58
N GLN A 292 -4.46 32.64 7.62
CA GLN A 292 -4.05 31.41 8.31
C GLN A 292 -3.42 30.36 7.38
N ARG A 293 -3.28 30.64 6.07
CA ARG A 293 -2.72 29.70 5.06
C ARG A 293 -1.44 28.95 5.46
N LYS A 294 -0.58 29.56 6.29
CA LYS A 294 0.65 28.91 6.80
C LYS A 294 0.40 27.66 7.66
N TRP A 295 -0.82 27.49 8.17
CA TRP A 295 -1.24 26.40 9.02
C TRP A 295 -2.13 25.39 8.30
N PHE A 296 -2.47 25.60 7.03
CA PHE A 296 -3.32 24.70 6.25
C PHE A 296 -2.54 24.10 5.09
N ALA A 297 -2.97 22.96 4.58
CA ALA A 297 -2.44 22.35 3.36
C ALA A 297 -3.51 22.27 2.27
N ASP A 298 -3.06 22.19 1.02
CA ASP A 298 -3.89 21.69 -0.07
C ASP A 298 -4.23 20.21 0.20
N PRO A 299 -5.51 19.82 0.30
CA PRO A 299 -5.90 18.43 0.56
C PRO A 299 -5.38 17.43 -0.47
N VAL A 300 -5.26 17.80 -1.76
CA VAL A 300 -4.74 16.89 -2.80
C VAL A 300 -3.26 16.61 -2.55
N GLY A 301 -2.45 17.66 -2.41
CA GLY A 301 -1.02 17.53 -2.14
C GLY A 301 -0.77 16.82 -0.80
N PHE A 302 -1.55 17.14 0.22
CA PHE A 302 -1.43 16.52 1.54
C PHE A 302 -1.78 15.04 1.53
N MET A 303 -2.89 14.64 0.88
CA MET A 303 -3.30 13.24 0.81
C MET A 303 -2.31 12.40 0.01
N ALA A 304 -1.77 12.93 -1.09
CA ALA A 304 -0.72 12.27 -1.85
C ALA A 304 0.51 11.99 -0.96
N THR A 305 1.05 13.00 -0.28
CA THR A 305 2.20 12.83 0.63
C THR A 305 1.88 11.92 1.81
N LEU A 306 0.71 12.04 2.43
CA LEU A 306 0.35 11.22 3.60
C LEU A 306 0.20 9.75 3.23
N THR A 307 -0.45 9.44 2.10
CA THR A 307 -0.66 8.06 1.68
C THR A 307 0.63 7.38 1.20
N SER A 308 1.59 8.14 0.67
CA SER A 308 2.94 7.63 0.37
C SER A 308 3.90 7.61 1.57
N SER A 309 3.54 8.19 2.73
CA SER A 309 4.43 8.29 3.90
C SER A 309 3.89 7.65 5.19
N ALA A 310 2.68 7.08 5.18
CA ALA A 310 2.07 6.46 6.36
C ALA A 310 2.73 5.12 6.70
N VAL A 311 2.98 4.29 5.68
CA VAL A 311 3.72 3.01 5.80
C VAL A 311 5.15 3.22 5.29
N PRO A 312 6.19 2.93 6.07
CA PRO A 312 7.58 3.05 5.62
C PRO A 312 8.00 1.83 4.79
N THR A 313 7.85 1.94 3.47
CA THR A 313 8.29 0.90 2.51
C THR A 313 9.81 0.70 2.55
N ARG A 314 10.22 -0.57 2.54
CA ARG A 314 11.59 -1.07 2.66
C ARG A 314 11.86 -2.32 1.82
N TRP A 315 10.80 -2.96 1.31
CA TRP A 315 10.87 -4.06 0.35
C TRP A 315 9.90 -3.80 -0.81
N HIS A 316 10.35 -4.16 -2.02
CA HIS A 316 9.58 -4.08 -3.25
C HIS A 316 9.51 -5.45 -3.95
N PRO A 317 8.37 -5.81 -4.55
CA PRO A 317 8.24 -6.98 -5.40
C PRO A 317 9.20 -6.99 -6.60
N GLY A 318 9.59 -8.19 -7.05
CA GLY A 318 10.49 -8.37 -8.19
C GLY A 318 9.93 -7.78 -9.49
N GLY A 319 10.81 -7.16 -10.27
CA GLY A 319 10.48 -6.40 -11.47
C GLY A 319 10.02 -4.97 -11.23
N THR A 320 9.87 -4.53 -9.98
CA THR A 320 9.53 -3.13 -9.66
C THR A 320 10.69 -2.20 -10.04
N VAL A 321 10.36 -1.06 -10.64
CA VAL A 321 11.33 -0.04 -11.07
C VAL A 321 11.26 1.14 -10.11
N VAL A 322 12.37 1.43 -9.43
CA VAL A 322 12.45 2.48 -8.40
C VAL A 322 13.51 3.53 -8.74
N VAL A 323 13.34 4.77 -8.28
CA VAL A 323 14.21 5.92 -8.55
C VAL A 323 14.54 6.61 -7.23
N GLY A 324 15.82 6.70 -6.87
CA GLY A 324 16.27 7.33 -5.62
C GLY A 324 16.23 8.86 -5.65
N GLU A 325 16.59 9.50 -4.53
CA GLU A 325 16.64 10.97 -4.43
C GLU A 325 17.71 11.58 -5.38
N ASP A 326 18.70 10.78 -5.78
CA ASP A 326 19.71 11.13 -6.80
C ASP A 326 19.19 11.09 -8.25
N GLY A 327 17.94 10.65 -8.46
CA GLY A 327 17.31 10.48 -9.77
C GLY A 327 17.80 9.28 -10.57
N MET A 328 18.56 8.35 -9.97
CA MET A 328 19.03 7.14 -10.65
C MET A 328 17.98 6.02 -10.60
N PRO A 329 17.63 5.39 -11.75
CA PRO A 329 16.71 4.26 -11.77
C PRO A 329 17.38 2.92 -11.46
N TRP A 330 16.65 2.06 -10.75
CA TRP A 330 17.02 0.71 -10.33
C TRP A 330 15.88 -0.27 -10.64
N MET A 331 16.23 -1.52 -10.95
CA MET A 331 15.29 -2.65 -11.05
C MET A 331 15.46 -3.50 -9.80
N VAL A 332 14.40 -3.78 -9.08
CA VAL A 332 14.41 -4.73 -7.95
C VAL A 332 14.17 -6.15 -8.49
N ASP A 333 14.95 -7.14 -8.05
CA ASP A 333 14.75 -8.55 -8.41
C ASP A 333 13.95 -9.33 -7.34
N THR A 334 13.86 -10.65 -7.51
CA THR A 334 13.11 -11.52 -6.58
C THR A 334 13.79 -11.70 -5.22
N ASP A 335 15.10 -11.47 -5.14
CA ASP A 335 15.92 -11.66 -3.94
C ASP A 335 16.17 -10.33 -3.20
N ALA A 336 15.40 -9.28 -3.55
CA ALA A 336 15.50 -7.90 -3.06
C ALA A 336 16.83 -7.20 -3.43
N VAL A 337 17.49 -7.65 -4.50
CA VAL A 337 18.68 -7.01 -5.07
C VAL A 337 18.27 -5.88 -6.01
N ARG A 338 18.88 -4.70 -5.87
CA ARG A 338 18.66 -3.54 -6.76
C ARG A 338 19.75 -3.47 -7.83
N HIS A 339 19.34 -3.62 -9.08
CA HIS A 339 20.18 -3.54 -10.26
C HIS A 339 20.08 -2.16 -10.91
N ARG A 340 21.20 -1.41 -10.96
CA ARG A 340 21.23 -0.06 -11.55
C ARG A 340 20.88 -0.12 -13.04
N ILE A 341 19.83 0.60 -13.47
CA ILE A 341 19.38 0.58 -14.86
C ILE A 341 20.21 1.57 -15.70
N PRO A 342 20.86 1.14 -16.79
CA PRO A 342 21.52 2.06 -17.72
C PRO A 342 20.50 3.00 -18.37
N ALA A 343 20.80 4.30 -18.43
CA ALA A 343 19.85 5.32 -18.91
C ALA A 343 19.30 5.07 -20.33
N ASN A 344 20.07 4.41 -21.20
CA ASN A 344 19.58 3.99 -22.51
C ASN A 344 18.53 2.86 -22.40
N VAL A 345 18.70 1.89 -21.50
CA VAL A 345 17.73 0.80 -21.26
C VAL A 345 16.46 1.37 -20.64
N PHE A 346 16.58 2.26 -19.65
CA PHE A 346 15.46 2.94 -19.00
C PHE A 346 14.56 3.70 -20.01
N ALA A 347 15.18 4.31 -21.04
CA ALA A 347 14.47 4.95 -22.14
C ALA A 347 13.94 3.95 -23.19
N GLN A 348 14.75 2.99 -23.64
CA GLN A 348 14.42 2.02 -24.70
C GLN A 348 13.35 0.99 -24.28
N GLU A 349 13.26 0.70 -22.98
CA GLU A 349 12.24 -0.20 -22.42
C GLU A 349 11.05 0.55 -21.79
N LEU A 350 10.96 1.87 -21.96
CA LEU A 350 9.88 2.72 -21.43
C LEU A 350 9.66 2.59 -19.90
N LEU A 351 10.69 2.18 -19.15
CA LEU A 351 10.60 1.89 -17.71
C LEU A 351 10.31 3.12 -16.86
N HIS A 352 10.55 4.31 -17.39
CA HIS A 352 10.11 5.58 -16.80
C HIS A 352 8.58 5.70 -16.70
N GLU A 353 7.80 4.94 -17.47
CA GLU A 353 6.33 4.92 -17.33
C GLU A 353 5.87 4.13 -16.09
N CYS A 354 6.70 3.25 -15.52
CA CYS A 354 6.41 2.44 -14.33
C CYS A 354 7.45 2.65 -13.22
N ALA A 355 8.17 3.77 -13.26
CA ALA A 355 9.16 4.14 -12.27
C ALA A 355 8.49 4.76 -11.03
N ILE A 356 9.02 4.43 -9.86
CA ILE A 356 8.49 4.83 -8.55
C ILE A 356 9.58 5.63 -7.83
N ASP A 357 9.26 6.85 -7.43
CA ASP A 357 10.17 7.71 -6.67
C ASP A 357 10.22 7.22 -5.20
N VAL A 358 11.42 6.88 -4.71
CA VAL A 358 11.66 6.23 -3.40
C VAL A 358 12.75 6.95 -2.60
N PHE A 359 12.76 6.78 -1.28
CA PHE A 359 13.75 7.41 -0.41
C PHE A 359 15.08 6.63 -0.38
N ASP A 360 16.20 7.33 -0.13
CA ASP A 360 17.52 6.68 -0.03
C ASP A 360 17.60 5.67 1.13
N ALA A 361 16.84 5.88 2.22
CA ALA A 361 16.73 4.95 3.35
C ALA A 361 15.93 3.68 3.02
N GLU A 362 14.98 3.76 2.09
CA GLU A 362 14.22 2.63 1.56
C GLU A 362 15.09 1.82 0.59
N LEU A 363 15.81 2.51 -0.31
CA LEU A 363 16.83 1.89 -1.15
C LEU A 363 17.93 1.19 -0.32
N ALA A 364 18.30 1.72 0.85
CA ALA A 364 19.30 1.13 1.73
C ALA A 364 18.94 -0.27 2.26
N CYS A 365 17.66 -0.66 2.24
CA CYS A 365 17.20 -2.01 2.58
C CYS A 365 17.36 -3.06 1.47
N LEU A 366 17.76 -2.65 0.26
CA LEU A 366 17.99 -3.51 -0.91
C LEU A 366 19.50 -3.69 -1.17
N GLU A 367 19.95 -4.91 -1.47
CA GLU A 367 21.38 -5.19 -1.74
C GLU A 367 21.79 -4.63 -3.11
N PRO A 368 22.93 -3.91 -3.25
CA PRO A 368 23.37 -3.39 -4.54
C PRO A 368 23.91 -4.50 -5.46
N GLY A 369 23.19 -4.81 -6.53
CA GLY A 369 23.58 -5.81 -7.53
C GLY A 369 24.41 -5.25 -8.69
N GLU A 370 24.80 -6.15 -9.59
CA GLU A 370 25.39 -5.79 -10.89
C GLU A 370 24.40 -4.96 -11.74
N PRO A 371 24.88 -4.15 -12.71
CA PRO A 371 24.01 -3.32 -13.56
C PRO A 371 22.95 -4.14 -14.31
N PHE A 372 21.73 -3.60 -14.41
CA PHE A 372 20.61 -4.28 -15.06
C PHE A 372 20.89 -4.53 -16.55
N VAL A 373 20.87 -5.81 -16.94
CA VAL A 373 21.00 -6.24 -18.34
C VAL A 373 19.61 -6.38 -18.95
N SER A 374 19.36 -5.63 -20.02
CA SER A 374 18.11 -5.70 -20.78
C SER A 374 17.83 -7.12 -21.29
N PRO A 375 16.71 -7.76 -20.91
CA PRO A 375 16.29 -9.05 -21.48
C PRO A 375 15.83 -8.92 -22.95
N ARG A 376 15.78 -7.69 -23.48
CA ARG A 376 15.47 -7.36 -24.88
C ARG A 376 16.70 -7.04 -25.73
N ALA A 377 17.92 -7.00 -25.17
CA ALA A 377 19.11 -6.41 -25.81
C ALA A 377 19.34 -6.86 -27.27
N ASP A 378 19.23 -8.16 -27.54
CA ASP A 378 19.40 -8.76 -28.87
C ASP A 378 18.06 -9.16 -29.53
N SER A 379 16.94 -8.90 -28.86
CA SER A 379 15.59 -9.27 -29.32
C SER A 379 15.01 -8.26 -30.31
N ARG A 380 14.05 -8.73 -31.12
CA ARG A 380 13.28 -7.93 -32.09
C ARG A 380 11.83 -8.38 -32.12
N VAL A 381 10.93 -7.54 -32.60
CA VAL A 381 9.50 -7.85 -32.70
C VAL A 381 8.98 -7.76 -34.13
N MET A 382 8.09 -8.68 -34.50
CA MET A 382 7.55 -8.80 -35.86
C MET A 382 6.13 -9.38 -35.89
N LYS A 383 5.40 -9.17 -36.99
CA LYS A 383 4.16 -9.89 -37.31
C LYS A 383 4.00 -10.09 -38.82
N PHE A 384 3.17 -11.05 -39.22
CA PHE A 384 2.86 -11.29 -40.63
C PHE A 384 1.76 -10.35 -41.14
N ASP A 385 1.79 -10.02 -42.44
CA ASP A 385 0.82 -9.13 -43.09
C ASP A 385 -0.64 -9.64 -43.07
N ASP A 386 -0.84 -10.93 -42.78
CA ASP A 386 -2.13 -11.60 -42.64
C ASP A 386 -2.46 -12.05 -41.18
N ALA A 387 -1.64 -11.67 -40.18
CA ALA A 387 -1.79 -12.14 -38.80
C ALA A 387 -1.72 -11.03 -37.75
N SER A 388 -2.49 -11.17 -36.67
CA SER A 388 -2.46 -10.28 -35.51
C SER A 388 -1.36 -10.61 -34.49
N THR A 389 -0.89 -11.87 -34.45
CA THR A 389 0.12 -12.33 -33.50
C THR A 389 1.46 -11.62 -33.72
N VAL A 390 1.94 -10.95 -32.66
CA VAL A 390 3.31 -10.41 -32.61
C VAL A 390 4.23 -11.46 -32.00
N TYR A 391 5.37 -11.68 -32.65
CA TYR A 391 6.45 -12.52 -32.15
C TYR A 391 7.61 -11.65 -31.71
N GLU A 392 8.11 -11.88 -30.50
CA GLU A 392 9.50 -11.57 -30.16
C GLU A 392 10.39 -12.68 -30.70
N TYR A 393 11.58 -12.34 -31.18
CA TYR A 393 12.58 -13.31 -31.63
C TYR A 393 14.00 -12.74 -31.49
N ALA A 394 14.99 -13.63 -31.40
CA ALA A 394 16.40 -13.28 -31.59
C ALA A 394 17.07 -14.24 -32.57
N ASP A 395 18.03 -13.71 -33.33
CA ASP A 395 18.69 -14.35 -34.48
C ASP A 395 17.73 -14.88 -35.57
N TYR A 396 18.29 -15.52 -36.60
CA TYR A 396 17.52 -16.14 -37.69
C TYR A 396 18.34 -17.26 -38.35
N GLY A 397 17.89 -18.50 -38.23
CA GLY A 397 18.65 -19.71 -38.60
C GLY A 397 19.00 -20.57 -37.38
N ASP A 398 20.02 -21.43 -37.53
CA ASP A 398 20.43 -22.40 -36.49
C ASP A 398 20.70 -21.70 -35.14
N GLY A 399 19.85 -21.97 -34.15
CA GLY A 399 19.94 -21.40 -32.79
C GLY A 399 19.06 -20.18 -32.52
N GLY A 400 18.39 -19.60 -33.53
CA GLY A 400 17.41 -18.55 -33.35
C GLY A 400 16.14 -19.05 -32.66
N TRP A 401 15.49 -18.20 -31.85
CA TRP A 401 14.28 -18.55 -31.08
C TRP A 401 13.18 -17.49 -31.27
N ARG A 402 11.93 -17.88 -31.01
CA ARG A 402 10.77 -16.99 -30.98
C ARG A 402 9.89 -17.20 -29.74
N ARG A 403 9.14 -16.17 -29.36
CA ARG A 403 8.02 -16.22 -28.41
C ARG A 403 6.85 -15.40 -28.93
N ALA A 404 5.62 -15.90 -28.86
CA ALA A 404 4.43 -15.14 -29.21
C ALA A 404 3.95 -14.29 -28.02
N PHE A 405 3.63 -13.00 -28.21
CA PHE A 405 2.95 -12.24 -27.16
C PHE A 405 1.51 -12.73 -27.00
N ILE A 406 1.10 -12.98 -25.76
CA ILE A 406 -0.21 -13.57 -25.47
C ILE A 406 -1.36 -12.54 -25.52
N THR A 407 -1.05 -11.28 -25.18
CA THR A 407 -1.93 -10.12 -25.31
C THR A 407 -1.15 -8.91 -25.82
N TYR A 408 -1.86 -7.86 -26.24
CA TYR A 408 -1.22 -6.58 -26.58
C TYR A 408 -0.66 -5.88 -25.33
N ASP A 409 -1.26 -6.09 -24.18
CA ASP A 409 -0.83 -5.52 -22.90
C ASP A 409 0.48 -6.14 -22.42
N ALA A 410 0.66 -7.46 -22.64
CA ALA A 410 1.96 -8.11 -22.49
C ALA A 410 3.00 -7.52 -23.46
N PHE A 411 2.66 -7.30 -24.73
CA PHE A 411 3.56 -6.63 -25.68
C PHE A 411 3.99 -5.23 -25.19
N ARG A 412 3.05 -4.44 -24.65
CA ARG A 412 3.30 -3.11 -24.07
C ARG A 412 4.08 -3.17 -22.75
N SER A 413 3.84 -4.14 -21.87
CA SER A 413 4.53 -4.24 -20.58
C SER A 413 6.01 -4.56 -20.70
N TRP A 414 6.43 -5.24 -21.77
CA TRP A 414 7.84 -5.42 -22.10
C TRP A 414 8.48 -4.15 -22.70
N GLY A 415 7.71 -3.06 -22.86
CA GLY A 415 8.18 -1.76 -23.33
C GLY A 415 8.31 -1.64 -24.85
N TRP A 416 7.66 -2.52 -25.61
CA TRP A 416 7.64 -2.44 -27.08
C TRP A 416 6.53 -1.51 -27.58
N THR A 417 6.71 -0.94 -28.77
CA THR A 417 5.76 -0.05 -29.45
C THR A 417 5.36 -0.58 -30.82
N ASP A 418 4.21 -0.17 -31.34
CA ASP A 418 3.78 -0.50 -32.71
C ASP A 418 4.80 -0.10 -33.79
N ALA A 419 5.67 0.87 -33.51
CA ALA A 419 6.75 1.31 -34.41
C ALA A 419 7.94 0.34 -34.46
N ASP A 420 8.10 -0.52 -33.45
CA ASP A 420 9.15 -1.55 -33.42
C ASP A 420 8.75 -2.81 -34.24
N ILE A 421 7.45 -3.00 -34.51
CA ILE A 421 6.93 -4.23 -35.12
C ILE A 421 7.26 -4.26 -36.63
N ALA A 422 8.22 -5.10 -37.01
CA ALA A 422 8.50 -5.38 -38.40
C ALA A 422 7.33 -6.17 -39.04
N ILE A 423 6.71 -5.62 -40.09
CA ILE A 423 5.67 -6.31 -40.87
C ILE A 423 6.33 -7.17 -41.94
N TRP A 424 6.16 -8.49 -41.86
CA TRP A 424 6.75 -9.46 -42.79
C TRP A 424 5.68 -10.07 -43.71
N PRO A 425 5.98 -10.34 -44.99
CA PRO A 425 5.04 -11.04 -45.86
C PRO A 425 4.69 -12.44 -45.34
N SER A 426 3.40 -12.77 -45.30
CA SER A 426 2.83 -14.09 -44.96
C SER A 426 3.55 -15.28 -45.61
N VAL A 427 4.04 -15.13 -46.85
CA VAL A 427 4.82 -16.15 -47.57
C VAL A 427 6.16 -16.52 -46.91
N GLN A 428 6.63 -15.75 -45.92
CA GLN A 428 7.84 -16.06 -45.14
C GLN A 428 7.53 -16.85 -43.86
N ARG A 429 6.24 -17.02 -43.48
CA ARG A 429 5.84 -17.63 -42.20
C ARG A 429 6.41 -19.02 -42.01
N ASP A 430 6.20 -19.92 -42.95
CA ASP A 430 6.64 -21.32 -42.81
C ASP A 430 8.16 -21.40 -42.63
N THR A 431 8.92 -20.56 -43.33
CA THR A 431 10.38 -20.49 -43.18
C THR A 431 10.80 -19.96 -41.81
N PHE A 432 10.20 -18.86 -41.33
CA PHE A 432 10.45 -18.34 -39.98
C PHE A 432 10.08 -19.34 -38.88
N VAL A 433 8.92 -19.99 -39.00
CA VAL A 433 8.41 -20.98 -38.02
C VAL A 433 9.24 -22.26 -38.02
N SER A 434 9.81 -22.67 -39.16
CA SER A 434 10.74 -23.81 -39.25
C SER A 434 12.20 -23.46 -38.90
N GLY A 435 12.57 -22.18 -38.96
CA GLY A 435 13.94 -21.66 -38.81
C GLY A 435 14.18 -20.91 -37.49
N THR A 436 13.27 -21.07 -36.53
CA THR A 436 13.42 -20.63 -35.13
C THR A 436 12.82 -21.67 -34.20
N ASP A 437 13.38 -21.85 -33.01
CA ASP A 437 12.80 -22.67 -31.95
C ASP A 437 11.62 -21.96 -31.29
N ASP A 438 10.56 -22.71 -30.97
CA ASP A 438 9.39 -22.17 -30.27
C ASP A 438 9.62 -22.18 -28.76
N TRP A 439 9.80 -21.00 -28.16
CA TRP A 439 9.98 -20.82 -26.73
C TRP A 439 8.65 -20.44 -26.04
N GLY A 440 7.51 -20.65 -26.68
CA GLY A 440 6.18 -20.45 -26.13
C GLY A 440 5.73 -18.99 -26.15
N PHE A 441 5.19 -18.52 -25.02
CA PHE A 441 4.54 -17.21 -24.93
C PHE A 441 5.37 -16.18 -24.12
N ARG A 442 5.19 -14.90 -24.46
CA ARG A 442 5.49 -13.76 -23.58
C ARG A 442 4.21 -13.35 -22.87
N PHE A 443 4.25 -13.50 -21.55
CA PHE A 443 3.26 -13.06 -20.58
C PHE A 443 3.50 -11.59 -20.20
N MET A 444 2.71 -11.03 -19.27
CA MET A 444 3.03 -9.76 -18.64
C MET A 444 4.48 -9.75 -18.10
N ARG A 445 5.10 -8.58 -18.07
CA ARG A 445 6.44 -8.39 -17.48
C ARG A 445 6.32 -8.35 -15.96
N ASP A 446 7.30 -8.87 -15.24
CA ASP A 446 7.46 -8.57 -13.81
C ASP A 446 7.50 -7.03 -13.58
N GLY A 447 6.92 -6.56 -12.48
CA GLY A 447 6.58 -5.16 -12.22
C GLY A 447 5.25 -4.67 -12.83
N SER A 448 4.55 -5.49 -13.64
CA SER A 448 3.26 -5.07 -14.22
C SER A 448 2.12 -5.12 -13.19
N LEU A 449 1.33 -4.06 -13.10
CA LEU A 449 0.11 -4.03 -12.28
C LEU A 449 -1.09 -4.55 -13.09
N VAL A 450 -1.87 -5.45 -12.49
CA VAL A 450 -3.03 -6.10 -13.13
C VAL A 450 -4.22 -6.20 -12.17
N LYS A 451 -5.44 -6.20 -12.70
CA LYS A 451 -6.65 -6.68 -12.01
C LYS A 451 -7.58 -7.42 -12.95
N SER A 452 -8.45 -8.26 -12.40
CA SER A 452 -9.52 -8.93 -13.15
C SER A 452 -10.65 -7.94 -13.46
N ASP A 453 -11.41 -8.15 -14.55
CA ASP A 453 -12.63 -7.38 -14.82
C ASP A 453 -13.82 -7.79 -13.93
N ALA A 454 -13.72 -8.93 -13.24
CA ALA A 454 -14.69 -9.44 -12.28
C ALA A 454 -14.29 -9.23 -10.80
N SER A 455 -13.10 -8.66 -10.52
CA SER A 455 -12.56 -8.50 -9.16
C SER A 455 -11.86 -7.17 -8.93
N ASN A 456 -11.96 -6.65 -7.71
CA ASN A 456 -11.20 -5.49 -7.25
C ASN A 456 -9.80 -5.86 -6.71
N GLU A 457 -9.41 -7.15 -6.72
CA GLU A 457 -8.06 -7.61 -6.37
C GLU A 457 -7.03 -7.06 -7.37
N VAL A 458 -6.26 -6.06 -6.96
CA VAL A 458 -5.08 -5.58 -7.69
C VAL A 458 -3.89 -6.47 -7.33
N SER A 459 -3.10 -6.84 -8.34
CA SER A 459 -1.87 -7.63 -8.18
C SER A 459 -0.72 -6.99 -8.94
N VAL A 460 0.51 -7.21 -8.49
CA VAL A 460 1.73 -6.98 -9.30
C VAL A 460 2.28 -8.31 -9.80
N VAL A 461 2.78 -8.35 -11.03
CA VAL A 461 3.44 -9.54 -11.58
C VAL A 461 4.89 -9.61 -11.08
N SER A 462 5.33 -10.76 -10.57
CA SER A 462 6.70 -11.03 -10.11
C SER A 462 6.96 -12.55 -10.14
N ASP A 463 8.14 -12.99 -10.59
CA ASP A 463 8.47 -14.41 -10.81
C ASP A 463 7.42 -15.16 -11.66
N GLY A 464 6.84 -14.48 -12.65
CA GLY A 464 5.76 -15.04 -13.47
C GLY A 464 4.49 -15.43 -12.69
N ARG A 465 4.27 -14.87 -11.50
CA ARG A 465 3.04 -14.97 -10.69
C ARG A 465 2.41 -13.59 -10.52
N ARG A 466 1.10 -13.55 -10.30
CA ARG A 466 0.41 -12.32 -9.84
C ARG A 466 0.38 -12.30 -8.30
N LEU A 467 1.09 -11.38 -7.69
CA LEU A 467 1.13 -11.15 -6.24
C LEU A 467 0.03 -10.14 -5.87
N PRO A 468 -1.10 -10.58 -5.27
CA PRO A 468 -2.17 -9.68 -4.85
C PRO A 468 -1.71 -8.75 -3.73
N ILE A 469 -2.18 -7.50 -3.78
CA ILE A 469 -1.89 -6.47 -2.78
C ILE A 469 -3.09 -6.38 -1.84
N PHE A 470 -2.85 -6.39 -0.53
CA PHE A 470 -3.90 -6.54 0.49
C PHE A 470 -4.94 -5.42 0.49
N ASP A 471 -4.48 -4.17 0.46
CA ASP A 471 -5.34 -2.99 0.50
C ASP A 471 -4.75 -1.82 -0.30
N TRP A 472 -5.53 -0.74 -0.41
CA TRP A 472 -5.13 0.47 -1.13
C TRP A 472 -3.99 1.23 -0.44
N SER A 473 -3.89 1.12 0.89
CA SER A 473 -2.79 1.69 1.68
C SER A 473 -1.45 1.07 1.28
N THR A 474 -1.39 -0.26 1.20
CA THR A 474 -0.22 -1.04 0.78
C THR A 474 0.13 -0.75 -0.69
N PHE A 475 -0.88 -0.57 -1.55
CA PHE A 475 -0.69 -0.19 -2.96
C PHE A 475 -0.03 1.19 -3.11
N LEU A 476 -0.50 2.21 -2.37
CA LEU A 476 0.07 3.56 -2.40
C LEU A 476 1.41 3.68 -1.68
N ALA A 477 1.63 2.89 -0.63
CA ALA A 477 2.91 2.79 0.08
C ALA A 477 4.02 2.20 -0.81
N LEU A 478 3.69 1.21 -1.65
CA LEU A 478 4.58 0.73 -2.71
C LEU A 478 4.77 1.75 -3.84
N GLY A 479 4.15 2.93 -3.78
CA GLY A 479 4.24 4.00 -4.77
C GLY A 479 3.59 3.68 -6.12
N TYR A 480 2.77 2.62 -6.18
CA TYR A 480 1.99 2.27 -7.37
C TYR A 480 0.87 3.29 -7.65
N ARG A 481 0.43 3.35 -8.91
CA ARG A 481 -0.52 4.35 -9.41
C ARG A 481 -1.65 3.70 -10.21
N GLU A 482 -2.89 4.16 -10.05
CA GLU A 482 -4.07 3.49 -10.60
C GLU A 482 -4.05 3.43 -12.13
N GLU A 483 -3.56 4.47 -12.80
CA GLU A 483 -3.45 4.58 -14.26
C GLU A 483 -2.47 3.58 -14.90
N ARG A 484 -1.74 2.80 -14.08
CA ARG A 484 -0.85 1.73 -14.51
C ARG A 484 -1.44 0.32 -14.37
N ILE A 485 -2.64 0.18 -13.79
CA ILE A 485 -3.30 -1.12 -13.62
C ILE A 485 -3.94 -1.58 -14.94
N VAL A 486 -3.46 -2.69 -15.49
CA VAL A 486 -4.07 -3.35 -16.66
C VAL A 486 -5.27 -4.19 -16.22
N VAL A 487 -6.45 -3.93 -16.79
CA VAL A 487 -7.65 -4.75 -16.56
C VAL A 487 -7.66 -5.90 -17.57
N ILE A 488 -7.66 -7.14 -17.06
CA ILE A 488 -7.60 -8.39 -17.84
C ILE A 488 -8.88 -9.19 -17.57
N PRO A 489 -9.52 -9.86 -18.56
CA PRO A 489 -10.68 -10.69 -18.30
C PRO A 489 -10.38 -11.83 -17.33
N ASP A 490 -11.32 -12.09 -16.41
CA ASP A 490 -11.15 -13.05 -15.30
C ASP A 490 -10.77 -14.46 -15.80
N ASP A 491 -11.33 -14.90 -16.93
CA ASP A 491 -11.11 -16.24 -17.50
C ASP A 491 -9.73 -16.44 -18.14
N VAL A 492 -8.94 -15.37 -18.31
CA VAL A 492 -7.58 -15.42 -18.86
C VAL A 492 -6.51 -14.79 -17.97
N ILE A 493 -6.84 -14.19 -16.81
CA ILE A 493 -5.85 -13.49 -15.98
C ILE A 493 -4.70 -14.39 -15.54
N GLU A 494 -4.97 -15.65 -15.15
CA GLU A 494 -3.91 -16.60 -14.76
C GLU A 494 -3.04 -17.06 -15.94
N LEU A 495 -3.59 -17.01 -17.16
CA LEU A 495 -2.88 -17.33 -18.39
C LEU A 495 -2.02 -16.16 -18.88
N VAL A 496 -2.41 -14.91 -18.58
CA VAL A 496 -1.73 -13.69 -19.08
C VAL A 496 -0.74 -13.12 -18.07
N ALA A 497 -1.07 -13.14 -16.78
CA ALA A 497 -0.30 -12.56 -15.67
C ALA A 497 0.25 -13.60 -14.68
N GLY A 498 0.01 -14.90 -14.94
CA GLY A 498 0.46 -16.00 -14.09
C GLY A 498 -0.50 -16.35 -12.94
N PRO A 499 -0.31 -17.50 -12.29
CA PRO A 499 -1.15 -17.95 -11.17
C PRO A 499 -1.02 -17.02 -9.96
N ARG A 500 -2.04 -17.02 -9.09
CA ARG A 500 -2.02 -16.24 -7.85
C ARG A 500 -0.87 -16.66 -6.93
N GLY A 501 -0.06 -15.69 -6.51
CA GLY A 501 1.02 -15.85 -5.54
C GLY A 501 0.62 -15.49 -4.11
N PRO A 502 1.61 -15.36 -3.20
CA PRO A 502 1.40 -14.85 -1.85
C PRO A 502 0.89 -13.41 -1.84
N LEU A 503 0.20 -13.05 -0.75
CA LEU A 503 -0.37 -11.73 -0.51
C LEU A 503 0.72 -10.75 -0.04
N ILE A 504 0.75 -9.56 -0.60
CA ILE A 504 1.58 -8.45 -0.14
C ILE A 504 0.78 -7.64 0.89
N THR A 505 1.31 -7.53 2.10
CA THR A 505 0.71 -6.80 3.23
C THR A 505 1.56 -5.60 3.65
N SER A 506 0.98 -4.67 4.42
CA SER A 506 1.70 -3.56 5.03
C SER A 506 2.92 -4.02 5.86
N ASP A 507 2.80 -5.13 6.61
CA ASP A 507 3.91 -5.68 7.39
C ASP A 507 5.06 -6.17 6.49
N LEU A 508 4.75 -6.83 5.38
CA LEU A 508 5.76 -7.36 4.45
C LEU A 508 6.58 -6.24 3.80
N ILE A 509 5.93 -5.17 3.35
CA ILE A 509 6.63 -4.06 2.69
C ILE A 509 7.49 -3.23 3.64
N GLN A 510 7.26 -3.32 4.96
CA GLN A 510 8.09 -2.72 6.01
C GLN A 510 9.32 -3.57 6.39
N VAL A 511 9.44 -4.81 5.90
CA VAL A 511 10.61 -5.67 6.18
C VAL A 511 11.82 -5.15 5.42
N CYS A 512 12.86 -4.77 6.17
CA CYS A 512 14.17 -4.51 5.60
C CYS A 512 14.88 -5.85 5.36
N MET A 513 15.01 -6.27 4.10
CA MET A 513 15.62 -7.58 3.78
C MET A 513 17.12 -7.63 4.10
N HIS A 514 17.81 -6.49 3.99
CA HIS A 514 19.24 -6.36 4.32
C HIS A 514 19.42 -5.38 5.51
N PRO A 515 19.06 -5.77 6.75
CA PRO A 515 19.11 -4.87 7.91
C PRO A 515 20.55 -4.43 8.29
N SER A 516 21.57 -5.10 7.75
CA SER A 516 22.99 -4.75 7.91
C SER A 516 23.48 -3.61 7.00
N SER A 517 22.71 -3.20 5.97
CA SER A 517 23.01 -2.01 5.15
C SER A 517 22.29 -0.74 5.58
N CYS A 518 21.36 -0.82 6.54
CA CYS A 518 20.80 0.34 7.24
C CYS A 518 21.80 0.87 8.27
N ILE A 519 22.59 1.86 7.87
CA ILE A 519 23.71 2.37 8.67
C ILE A 519 23.27 3.27 9.85
N ASP A 520 22.16 4.01 9.72
CA ASP A 520 21.73 4.99 10.75
C ASP A 520 20.27 4.86 11.25
N ASP A 521 19.29 4.49 10.41
CA ASP A 521 17.84 4.58 10.73
C ASP A 521 17.09 3.25 10.98
N CYS A 522 17.83 2.18 11.31
CA CYS A 522 17.19 1.02 11.96
C CYS A 522 16.80 1.42 13.40
N PRO A 523 15.52 1.33 13.83
CA PRO A 523 15.16 1.60 15.21
C PRO A 523 15.96 0.64 16.11
N PRO A 524 16.72 1.16 17.10
CA PRO A 524 17.73 0.36 17.78
C PRO A 524 17.07 -0.80 18.52
N SER A 525 17.41 -2.03 18.13
CA SER A 525 16.90 -3.27 18.73
C SER A 525 17.06 -3.20 20.26
N THR A 526 15.94 -3.04 20.97
CA THR A 526 15.92 -2.39 22.28
C THR A 526 16.87 -3.07 23.27
N PRO A 527 17.98 -2.42 23.70
CA PRO A 527 18.94 -3.08 24.57
C PRO A 527 18.33 -3.33 25.97
N GLY A 528 18.00 -4.59 26.27
CA GLY A 528 17.52 -5.01 27.59
C GLY A 528 18.56 -4.74 28.66
N GLY A 529 18.46 -3.59 29.33
CA GLY A 529 19.48 -3.09 30.25
C GLY A 529 19.54 -3.87 31.57
N GLY A 530 20.71 -4.42 31.91
CA GLY A 530 20.87 -5.20 33.15
C GLY A 530 22.29 -5.63 33.54
N GLY A 531 23.35 -4.99 33.04
CA GLY A 531 24.75 -5.39 33.31
C GLY A 531 25.52 -4.39 34.18
N VAL A 532 25.63 -4.63 35.49
CA VAL A 532 26.27 -3.70 36.43
C VAL A 532 27.76 -3.98 36.62
N GLY A 533 28.59 -2.94 36.42
CA GLY A 533 29.86 -2.73 37.13
C GLY A 533 31.00 -3.72 36.87
N GLY A 534 31.82 -3.45 35.85
CA GLY A 534 33.15 -4.05 35.75
C GLY A 534 34.09 -3.55 36.86
N GLY A 535 34.68 -4.48 37.62
CA GLY A 535 35.70 -4.21 38.63
C GLY A 535 36.88 -5.17 38.49
N ASP A 536 38.10 -4.65 38.55
CA ASP A 536 39.32 -5.40 38.21
C ASP A 536 39.75 -6.46 39.24
N GLY A 537 40.24 -7.58 38.70
CA GLY A 537 41.39 -8.31 39.27
C GLY A 537 41.10 -9.53 40.15
N GLY A 538 41.72 -10.67 39.79
CA GLY A 538 41.77 -11.85 40.66
C GLY A 538 42.14 -13.15 39.95
N SER A 539 43.42 -13.51 39.90
CA SER A 539 43.88 -14.81 39.40
C SER A 539 43.98 -15.84 40.53
N GLY A 540 43.32 -16.99 40.39
CA GLY A 540 43.49 -18.14 41.28
C GLY A 540 42.44 -19.23 41.01
N GLY A 541 42.89 -20.46 40.76
CA GLY A 541 42.01 -21.62 40.56
C GLY A 541 41.94 -22.55 41.78
N GLY A 542 40.94 -23.43 41.82
CA GLY A 542 40.80 -24.44 42.87
C GLY A 542 39.43 -25.12 42.91
N GLU A 543 39.34 -26.30 42.31
CA GLU A 543 38.38 -27.35 42.72
C GLU A 543 38.82 -27.99 44.07
N PRO A 544 37.98 -28.76 44.77
CA PRO A 544 36.51 -28.82 44.78
C PRO A 544 35.94 -28.88 46.24
N VAL A 545 34.80 -29.58 46.42
CA VAL A 545 34.16 -30.12 47.65
C VAL A 545 32.93 -29.34 48.17
N PRO A 546 31.76 -30.00 48.38
CA PRO A 546 30.51 -29.36 48.81
C PRO A 546 30.24 -29.49 50.32
N ASP A 547 29.28 -28.71 50.86
CA ASP A 547 28.13 -29.28 51.61
C ASP A 547 26.98 -28.27 51.88
N GLY A 548 25.78 -28.82 52.12
CA GLY A 548 24.63 -28.36 52.93
C GLY A 548 24.17 -26.88 53.03
N GLY A 549 22.84 -26.66 53.07
CA GLY A 549 22.27 -25.39 53.61
C GLY A 549 20.80 -25.08 53.33
N PHE A 550 19.86 -25.72 54.04
CA PHE A 550 18.42 -25.44 54.04
C PHE A 550 17.99 -23.95 54.13
N GLY A 551 16.94 -23.59 53.38
CA GLY A 551 15.77 -22.90 53.96
C GLY A 551 15.29 -21.57 53.34
N GLY A 552 13.98 -21.46 53.07
CA GLY A 552 13.30 -20.21 52.75
C GLY A 552 12.03 -20.39 51.90
N GLN A 553 10.84 -20.14 52.46
CA GLN A 553 9.57 -20.12 51.72
C GLN A 553 9.08 -18.69 51.48
N SER A 554 8.80 -18.33 50.22
CA SER A 554 7.76 -17.39 49.77
C SER A 554 7.86 -17.20 48.25
N GLY A 555 6.81 -16.83 47.51
CA GLY A 555 5.40 -16.75 47.92
C GLY A 555 4.62 -15.66 47.16
N GLN A 556 3.86 -16.05 46.13
CA GLN A 556 2.99 -15.22 45.28
C GLN A 556 3.72 -14.23 44.34
N GLY A 557 3.11 -13.95 43.18
CA GLY A 557 3.64 -13.02 42.17
C GLY A 557 3.43 -13.50 40.72
N GLY A 558 2.22 -13.89 40.36
CA GLY A 558 1.92 -14.31 38.99
C GLY A 558 2.04 -13.13 38.02
N SER A 559 2.97 -13.25 37.07
CA SER A 559 3.02 -12.46 35.83
C SER A 559 2.92 -13.46 34.67
N GLU A 560 2.24 -13.06 33.60
CA GLU A 560 2.13 -13.90 32.40
C GLU A 560 3.51 -14.00 31.73
N PRO A 561 3.88 -15.16 31.16
CA PRO A 561 5.18 -15.31 30.53
C PRO A 561 5.23 -14.43 29.28
N VAL A 562 6.09 -13.41 29.32
CA VAL A 562 6.61 -12.82 28.09
C VAL A 562 7.39 -13.94 27.39
N VAL A 563 6.89 -14.39 26.26
CA VAL A 563 7.54 -15.44 25.46
C VAL A 563 8.71 -14.79 24.73
N ASP A 564 9.91 -14.92 25.31
CA ASP A 564 11.15 -14.67 24.57
C ASP A 564 11.15 -15.55 23.30
N PRO A 565 11.54 -15.01 22.13
CA PRO A 565 11.54 -15.77 20.89
C PRO A 565 12.48 -16.97 21.02
N VAL A 566 11.94 -18.18 20.79
CA VAL A 566 12.66 -19.45 20.96
C VAL A 566 13.85 -19.48 19.98
N PRO A 567 15.12 -19.35 20.40
CA PRO A 567 16.23 -18.96 19.51
C PRO A 567 16.63 -19.97 18.42
N ASP A 568 15.97 -21.12 18.38
CA ASP A 568 16.39 -22.35 17.73
C ASP A 568 15.35 -22.88 16.72
N VAL A 569 14.56 -21.99 16.08
CA VAL A 569 13.63 -22.34 14.99
C VAL A 569 13.92 -21.47 13.75
N PRO A 570 14.60 -22.00 12.72
CA PRO A 570 14.91 -21.25 11.51
C PRO A 570 13.66 -20.89 10.68
N LEU A 571 13.74 -19.79 9.92
CA LEU A 571 12.74 -19.41 8.91
C LEU A 571 12.48 -20.59 7.93
N GLY A 572 11.22 -20.80 7.57
CA GLY A 572 10.79 -21.94 6.74
C GLY A 572 10.75 -23.29 7.46
N LYS A 573 10.98 -23.32 8.78
CA LYS A 573 10.81 -24.52 9.61
C LYS A 573 9.81 -24.28 10.74
N VAL A 574 9.12 -25.36 11.13
CA VAL A 574 8.31 -25.43 12.35
C VAL A 574 8.89 -26.51 13.24
N ARG A 575 9.12 -26.19 14.51
CA ARG A 575 9.40 -27.19 15.54
C ARG A 575 8.09 -27.87 15.91
N PHE A 576 7.97 -29.13 15.56
CA PHE A 576 6.92 -30.01 16.09
C PHE A 576 7.44 -30.64 17.38
N ARG A 577 6.64 -30.58 18.45
CA ARG A 577 6.84 -31.32 19.68
C ARG A 577 5.55 -32.07 20.04
N TYR A 578 5.67 -33.33 20.42
CA TYR A 578 4.61 -34.10 21.08
C TYR A 578 5.11 -34.67 22.41
N ASP A 579 4.31 -34.51 23.45
CA ASP A 579 4.59 -34.86 24.84
C ASP A 579 3.52 -35.90 25.29
N GLY A 580 3.92 -37.16 25.46
CA GLY A 580 2.98 -38.28 25.66
C GLY A 580 3.62 -39.68 25.62
N PRO A 581 2.84 -40.76 25.46
CA PRO A 581 3.35 -42.13 25.44
C PRO A 581 4.07 -42.46 24.12
N VAL A 582 5.37 -42.18 24.11
CA VAL A 582 6.33 -42.39 23.00
C VAL A 582 7.14 -43.68 23.29
N VAL A 583 7.05 -44.70 22.44
CA VAL A 583 7.78 -45.98 22.57
C VAL A 583 9.02 -46.08 21.67
N PRO A 584 10.18 -46.49 22.20
CA PRO A 584 11.45 -46.64 21.49
C PRO A 584 11.38 -47.06 20.03
N GLY A 585 11.64 -46.13 19.12
CA GLY A 585 11.90 -46.39 17.70
C GLY A 585 10.69 -46.90 16.89
N LEU A 586 9.47 -46.82 17.43
CA LEU A 586 8.24 -47.14 16.70
C LEU A 586 7.39 -45.91 16.38
N ASN A 587 7.45 -44.84 17.16
CA ASN A 587 6.70 -43.62 16.88
C ASN A 587 7.34 -42.90 15.68
N GLN A 588 6.50 -42.60 14.70
CA GLN A 588 6.81 -41.72 13.60
C GLN A 588 5.72 -40.66 13.58
N LEU A 589 6.10 -39.39 13.51
CA LEU A 589 5.19 -38.42 12.89
C LEU A 589 5.19 -38.71 11.40
N GLN A 590 4.00 -38.82 10.82
CA GLN A 590 3.83 -38.66 9.38
C GLN A 590 3.08 -37.35 9.17
N GLY A 591 3.83 -36.28 8.91
CA GLY A 591 3.28 -34.95 8.70
C GLY A 591 3.03 -34.70 7.22
N MET A 592 1.85 -34.16 6.87
CA MET A 592 1.49 -33.74 5.53
C MET A 592 0.86 -32.35 5.56
N TRP A 593 1.20 -31.50 4.60
CA TRP A 593 0.74 -30.12 4.56
C TRP A 593 0.12 -29.73 3.22
N ASP A 594 -0.77 -28.75 3.27
CA ASP A 594 -1.49 -28.19 2.13
C ASP A 594 -0.76 -26.91 1.66
N PRO A 595 -0.03 -26.94 0.53
CA PRO A 595 0.70 -25.77 0.03
C PRO A 595 -0.29 -24.73 -0.54
N PRO A 596 0.01 -23.43 -0.44
CA PRO A 596 -0.91 -22.38 -0.88
C PRO A 596 -1.22 -22.45 -2.37
N GLY A 597 -2.48 -22.76 -2.72
CA GLY A 597 -2.97 -22.81 -4.10
C GLY A 597 -4.43 -23.28 -4.22
N PRO A 598 -5.08 -23.08 -5.39
CA PRO A 598 -6.49 -23.43 -5.58
C PRO A 598 -6.72 -24.94 -5.80
N SER A 599 -7.04 -25.64 -4.71
CA SER A 599 -7.87 -26.86 -4.68
C SER A 599 -7.49 -28.00 -5.63
N PHE A 600 -6.44 -28.75 -5.28
CA PHE A 600 -6.50 -30.21 -5.38
C PHE A 600 -5.76 -30.81 -4.20
N TYR A 601 -6.35 -31.80 -3.52
CA TYR A 601 -5.69 -32.58 -2.46
C TYR A 601 -4.64 -33.54 -3.05
N GLY A 602 -3.63 -32.96 -3.69
CA GLY A 602 -2.49 -33.64 -4.30
C GLY A 602 -1.47 -34.04 -3.25
N TRP A 603 -1.82 -35.00 -2.39
CA TRP A 603 -0.93 -35.59 -1.40
C TRP A 603 0.31 -36.18 -2.10
N THR A 604 1.40 -35.42 -2.17
CA THR A 604 2.63 -35.82 -2.87
C THR A 604 3.70 -36.28 -1.88
N PRO A 605 4.63 -37.16 -2.27
CA PRO A 605 5.78 -37.52 -1.42
C PRO A 605 6.69 -36.34 -1.07
N SER A 606 6.57 -35.21 -1.78
CA SER A 606 7.24 -33.93 -1.50
C SER A 606 6.60 -33.12 -0.37
N THR A 607 5.35 -33.41 0.01
CA THR A 607 4.66 -32.79 1.16
C THR A 607 4.52 -33.81 2.30
N PHE A 608 5.58 -34.58 2.57
CA PHE A 608 5.60 -35.66 3.55
C PHE A 608 6.89 -35.61 4.37
N ALA A 609 6.77 -35.43 5.68
CA ALA A 609 7.90 -35.42 6.61
C ALA A 609 7.80 -36.57 7.62
N LEU A 610 8.95 -37.21 7.90
CA LEU A 610 9.12 -38.22 8.93
C LEU A 610 9.87 -37.63 10.13
N CYS A 611 9.23 -37.64 11.29
CA CYS A 611 9.87 -37.34 12.57
C CYS A 611 10.17 -38.67 13.29
N PRO A 612 11.42 -39.16 13.32
CA PRO A 612 11.78 -40.32 14.11
C PRO A 612 11.99 -39.93 15.58
N ASP A 613 11.50 -40.76 16.49
CA ASP A 613 11.94 -40.76 17.89
C ASP A 613 13.47 -41.01 17.97
N LEU A 614 14.21 -40.05 18.51
CA LEU A 614 15.66 -40.09 18.68
C LEU A 614 16.11 -40.54 20.08
N VAL A 615 15.24 -40.47 21.09
CA VAL A 615 15.59 -40.60 22.53
C VAL A 615 14.67 -41.59 23.27
N ALA A 616 14.15 -42.57 22.55
CA ALA A 616 13.74 -43.89 23.00
C ALA A 616 13.19 -43.99 24.43
N GLY A 617 11.97 -43.46 24.63
CA GLY A 617 11.19 -43.67 25.86
C GLY A 617 11.31 -42.59 26.92
N ASP A 618 11.76 -41.39 26.56
CA ASP A 618 11.67 -40.18 27.37
C ASP A 618 10.25 -39.57 27.43
N GLY A 619 9.38 -39.93 26.48
CA GLY A 619 8.01 -39.41 26.34
C GLY A 619 7.88 -38.26 25.34
N LEU A 620 8.95 -37.95 24.60
CA LEU A 620 9.07 -36.78 23.74
C LEU A 620 9.28 -37.18 22.27
N LEU A 621 8.54 -36.55 21.36
CA LEU A 621 8.81 -36.59 19.93
C LEU A 621 9.00 -35.17 19.43
N GLU A 622 10.24 -34.74 19.24
CA GLU A 622 10.60 -33.37 18.84
C GLU A 622 11.47 -33.35 17.57
N CYS A 623 11.12 -32.50 16.61
CA CYS A 623 11.86 -32.32 15.36
C CYS A 623 11.53 -30.98 14.67
N LEU A 624 12.41 -30.54 13.79
CA LEU A 624 12.17 -29.42 12.88
C LEU A 624 11.63 -29.96 11.54
N LEU A 625 10.40 -29.59 11.19
CA LEU A 625 9.77 -29.88 9.92
C LEU A 625 10.05 -28.74 8.93
N ASP A 626 10.42 -29.05 7.69
CA ASP A 626 10.46 -28.09 6.59
C ASP A 626 9.03 -27.78 6.12
N MET A 627 8.59 -26.52 6.29
CA MET A 627 7.21 -26.11 6.03
C MET A 627 7.19 -24.82 5.19
N PRO A 628 6.66 -24.87 3.95
CA PRO A 628 6.54 -23.67 3.11
C PRO A 628 5.70 -22.58 3.77
N SER A 629 6.10 -21.32 3.58
CA SER A 629 5.28 -20.17 3.97
C SER A 629 3.90 -20.22 3.29
N GLY A 630 2.86 -19.76 3.99
CA GLY A 630 1.47 -19.86 3.53
C GLY A 630 0.86 -21.26 3.65
N THR A 631 1.47 -22.20 4.39
CA THR A 631 0.85 -23.49 4.72
C THR A 631 -0.37 -23.26 5.63
N VAL A 632 -1.58 -23.44 5.09
CA VAL A 632 -2.84 -23.19 5.81
C VAL A 632 -3.34 -24.39 6.61
N ASN A 633 -2.99 -25.61 6.19
CA ASN A 633 -3.40 -26.85 6.84
C ASN A 633 -2.21 -27.77 7.09
N VAL A 634 -2.14 -28.35 8.30
CA VAL A 634 -1.24 -29.47 8.62
C VAL A 634 -2.09 -30.65 9.10
N LEU A 635 -1.84 -31.82 8.52
CA LEU A 635 -2.32 -33.10 9.00
C LEU A 635 -1.12 -33.88 9.55
N PHE A 636 -1.31 -34.60 10.66
CA PHE A 636 -0.31 -35.54 11.14
C PHE A 636 -0.94 -36.78 11.79
N THR A 637 -0.17 -37.85 11.88
CA THR A 637 -0.49 -39.04 12.68
C THR A 637 0.72 -39.46 13.51
N VAL A 638 0.50 -39.94 14.73
CA VAL A 638 1.57 -40.44 15.63
C VAL A 638 1.35 -41.94 15.89
N HIS A 639 2.28 -42.80 15.48
CA HIS A 639 2.23 -44.22 15.82
C HIS A 639 2.52 -44.45 17.33
N LEU A 640 1.77 -45.33 17.98
CA LEU A 640 1.76 -45.51 19.44
C LEU A 640 2.38 -46.85 19.90
N ALA A 641 2.70 -46.88 21.20
CA ALA A 641 3.24 -48.01 21.96
C ALA A 641 2.60 -49.39 21.71
N ASP A 642 1.30 -49.42 21.44
CA ASP A 642 0.46 -50.62 21.30
C ASP A 642 0.16 -50.99 19.84
N GLY A 643 0.77 -50.29 18.88
CA GLY A 643 0.58 -50.51 17.44
C GLY A 643 -0.66 -49.81 16.87
N ARG A 644 -1.39 -49.02 17.66
CA ARG A 644 -2.40 -48.08 17.16
C ARG A 644 -1.73 -46.84 16.58
N TRP A 645 -2.44 -46.09 15.76
CA TRP A 645 -2.06 -44.73 15.38
C TRP A 645 -2.97 -43.73 16.10
N TRP A 646 -2.40 -42.72 16.75
CA TRP A 646 -3.17 -41.55 17.12
C TRP A 646 -3.61 -40.83 15.85
N GLY A 647 -4.93 -40.77 15.69
CA GLY A 647 -5.60 -40.36 14.45
C GLY A 647 -6.44 -41.47 13.79
N ASP A 648 -6.26 -42.74 14.18
CA ASP A 648 -7.12 -43.86 13.79
C ASP A 648 -8.45 -43.83 14.59
N MET A 649 -9.58 -44.07 13.92
CA MET A 649 -10.88 -44.25 14.56
C MET A 649 -11.07 -45.66 15.11
N SER A 650 -10.14 -46.11 15.96
CA SER A 650 -10.37 -47.31 16.75
C SER A 650 -11.50 -47.07 17.74
N TYR A 651 -12.60 -47.82 17.62
CA TYR A 651 -13.75 -47.81 18.56
C TYR A 651 -13.42 -48.52 19.89
N ASP A 652 -12.19 -48.34 20.36
CA ASP A 652 -11.59 -48.96 21.54
C ASP A 652 -11.86 -48.10 22.78
N THR A 653 -12.49 -48.68 23.81
CA THR A 653 -12.75 -48.01 25.09
C THR A 653 -11.47 -47.60 25.85
N THR A 654 -10.30 -48.03 25.37
CA THR A 654 -8.96 -47.76 25.90
C THR A 654 -8.15 -46.78 25.04
N GLY A 655 -8.79 -46.05 24.11
CA GLY A 655 -8.17 -44.98 23.31
C GLY A 655 -9.12 -44.13 22.44
N GLY A 656 -10.42 -44.41 22.46
CA GLY A 656 -11.42 -43.72 21.63
C GLY A 656 -11.79 -42.31 22.12
N GLN A 657 -12.44 -41.58 21.20
CA GLN A 657 -12.96 -40.20 21.31
C GLN A 657 -13.04 -39.58 22.72
N GLY A 658 -12.26 -38.52 22.94
CA GLY A 658 -12.38 -37.62 24.08
C GLY A 658 -11.32 -37.79 25.18
N SER A 659 -10.47 -38.81 25.11
CA SER A 659 -9.29 -38.93 25.97
C SER A 659 -8.08 -38.18 25.38
N THR A 660 -7.55 -37.21 26.11
CA THR A 660 -6.23 -36.63 25.81
C THR A 660 -5.15 -37.67 26.11
N ILE A 661 -4.42 -38.12 25.10
CA ILE A 661 -3.30 -39.06 25.27
C ILE A 661 -1.93 -38.37 25.36
N GLY A 662 -1.83 -37.12 24.92
CA GLY A 662 -0.62 -36.32 24.90
C GLY A 662 -0.93 -34.89 24.45
N THR A 663 0.09 -34.02 24.49
CA THR A 663 0.01 -32.61 24.07
C THR A 663 0.90 -32.40 22.85
N VAL A 664 0.44 -31.61 21.88
CA VAL A 664 1.31 -31.11 20.79
C VAL A 664 1.68 -29.65 21.08
N THR A 665 2.88 -29.26 20.71
CA THR A 665 3.29 -27.86 20.59
C THR A 665 3.87 -27.67 19.19
N LEU A 666 3.42 -26.63 18.51
CA LEU A 666 4.01 -26.15 17.26
C LEU A 666 4.70 -24.84 17.59
N THR A 667 6.01 -24.74 17.39
CA THR A 667 6.76 -23.49 17.63
C THR A 667 7.39 -23.06 16.31
N GLY A 668 7.04 -21.86 15.85
CA GLY A 668 7.65 -21.21 14.69
C GLY A 668 8.79 -20.28 15.10
N PRO A 669 9.41 -19.58 14.13
CA PRO A 669 10.46 -18.58 14.39
C PRO A 669 10.00 -17.45 15.34
N SER A 670 8.70 -17.13 15.34
CA SER A 670 8.09 -16.07 16.16
C SER A 670 7.53 -16.55 17.50
N GLY A 671 7.77 -17.81 17.90
CA GLY A 671 7.21 -18.42 19.12
C GLY A 671 6.13 -19.47 18.84
N ASP A 672 5.31 -19.78 19.84
CA ASP A 672 4.32 -20.85 19.76
C ASP A 672 3.15 -20.49 18.83
N ILE A 673 2.89 -21.38 17.88
CA ILE A 673 1.82 -21.28 16.88
C ILE A 673 0.52 -21.79 17.51
N PRO A 674 -0.55 -20.96 17.59
CA PRO A 674 -1.85 -21.43 18.03
C PRO A 674 -2.43 -22.40 16.99
N TYR A 675 -2.98 -23.53 17.44
CA TYR A 675 -3.62 -24.51 16.57
C TYR A 675 -4.84 -25.14 17.24
N VAL A 676 -5.79 -25.61 16.43
CA VAL A 676 -6.98 -26.34 16.87
C VAL A 676 -6.96 -27.74 16.27
N LEU A 677 -7.18 -28.79 17.07
CA LEU A 677 -7.30 -30.16 16.58
C LEU A 677 -8.75 -30.48 16.20
N VAL A 678 -9.08 -30.41 14.91
CA VAL A 678 -10.38 -30.86 14.41
C VAL A 678 -10.39 -32.37 14.22
N SER A 679 -11.30 -33.07 14.92
CA SER A 679 -11.56 -34.50 14.69
C SER A 679 -12.48 -34.69 13.48
N ASN A 680 -12.04 -35.56 12.57
CA ASN A 680 -12.69 -35.91 11.32
C ASN A 680 -13.74 -37.01 11.55
N GLY A 681 -14.88 -36.64 12.13
CA GLY A 681 -15.95 -37.58 12.52
C GLY A 681 -16.65 -38.35 11.39
N THR A 682 -16.24 -38.19 10.13
CA THR A 682 -16.88 -38.82 8.95
C THR A 682 -15.90 -39.32 7.87
N GLY A 683 -14.59 -39.19 8.06
CA GLY A 683 -13.58 -39.48 7.04
C GLY A 683 -13.18 -40.96 6.89
N PHE A 684 -12.37 -41.25 5.87
CA PHE A 684 -11.62 -42.51 5.78
C PHE A 684 -10.60 -42.62 6.92
N LEU A 685 -10.26 -43.86 7.29
CA LEU A 685 -9.64 -44.32 8.55
C LEU A 685 -8.28 -43.71 9.00
N TYR A 686 -7.70 -42.73 8.29
CA TYR A 686 -6.28 -42.36 8.43
C TYR A 686 -6.00 -40.86 8.63
N MET A 687 -7.02 -40.01 8.81
CA MET A 687 -6.83 -38.54 8.82
C MET A 687 -7.65 -37.85 9.90
N ASN A 688 -7.02 -37.51 11.03
CA ASN A 688 -7.60 -36.78 12.17
C ASN A 688 -6.55 -35.79 12.72
N GLY A 689 -6.94 -34.54 12.94
CA GLY A 689 -6.00 -33.48 13.33
C GLY A 689 -5.69 -32.53 12.17
N LEU A 690 -6.71 -31.81 11.68
CA LEU A 690 -6.51 -30.66 10.80
C LEU A 690 -6.10 -29.46 11.66
N VAL A 691 -4.82 -29.09 11.65
CA VAL A 691 -4.33 -27.79 12.13
C VAL A 691 -4.81 -26.73 11.14
N SER A 692 -5.54 -25.72 11.60
CA SER A 692 -6.11 -24.65 10.77
C SER A 692 -5.59 -23.29 11.19
N VAL A 693 -5.07 -22.53 10.23
CA VAL A 693 -4.50 -21.16 10.35
C VAL A 693 -3.29 -21.08 11.28
N VAL A 694 -2.11 -21.26 10.69
CA VAL A 694 -0.89 -20.60 11.16
C VAL A 694 -0.94 -19.15 10.67
N PRO A 695 -0.77 -18.13 11.52
CA PRO A 695 -0.56 -16.74 11.10
C PRO A 695 0.76 -16.55 10.32
#